data_AF-A0A7W8M624-F1
#
_entry.id   AF-A0A7W8M624-F1
#
_cell.length_a   1.000
_cell.length_b   1.000
_cell.length_c   1.000
_cell.angle_alpha   90.00
_cell.angle_beta   90.00
_cell.angle_gamma   90.00
#
_symmetry.space_group_name_H-M   'P 1'
#
loop_
_entity.id
_entity.type
_entity.pdbx_description
1 polymer ?
#
loop_
_entity_poly.entity_id
_entity_poly.type
_entity_poly.pdbx_seq_one_letter_code
_entity_poly.pdbx_strand_id
1 'polypeptide(L)'
;MPDQDIRIYNLFPRLYDGVQDWWKAAQHARDMGFDTLYLNPIHQTGSSDSIYAIRDYDAYDEAIFPKSDREQAKAQVQWFLSSCRTIGMRVLYDLVINHTAIDSPLVTVHPEWYEQNEDGSIQCAGTFTIEGDYEEWKDCAKLDYRHPQNGLWEYIVALCQRYMALGFAGFRCDVAAKVPARFWRHLITELKKEYPQVIFAGEAFLAAPEQIHALAQAGFQYIFNSACWWDYKENWLVEQNNRNGAVIAAIAFPENHDTCRCMVREENNLARVRQRLRFTGILSSGWMITSGFEYGFKNPIHVCHTRKADWEHTQTDLTEDIRNVMRWRDTYPVFRKEGELAFIPSEDRRVTLLSKTVRGQQALLALNRTEERITLLTRQLKENFPYSSLPPQIVLEPYDFQFFVETIPDVGDLPVNTSYCIETGGEMVLRQVPIRALGWGEALVEILACGICGSDYREMRHGRFYWKRPDEGGHEWTGRIVALLPPENGLSRGDIVALRLPRQGNGMVQGGGFSRYAVVKNTCLFALEPQDDPICSAMTEPLAVAIHGANMIDKEGEIAVVGSGTLALLMERVLGLLRPSCHITLVYKYDRVRDYVAAATRCCPFPAADREVVWDTVIECSGAGENIPLLQPSLRRGGQMLLMGIYGLMPSLNLSDVMFRELRIQGSFLYDESDFSMAAQFIRSGAMNVKDLIQMIPFTQAQKAFSMPSRERIKVILDHSR
;
A
#
# COMPACT_ATOMS: atom_id res chain seq x y z
N MET A 1 -14.51 7.18 -3.13
CA MET A 1 -14.03 8.51 -2.70
C MET A 1 -14.57 9.54 -3.70
N PRO A 2 -15.01 10.74 -3.28
CA PRO A 2 -15.38 11.80 -4.22
C PRO A 2 -14.19 12.10 -5.15
N ASP A 3 -14.45 12.52 -6.39
CA ASP A 3 -13.43 12.75 -7.43
C ASP A 3 -12.26 13.59 -6.89
N GLN A 4 -11.08 12.97 -6.82
CA GLN A 4 -9.90 13.46 -6.09
C GLN A 4 -9.05 14.47 -6.88
N ASP A 5 -9.61 15.13 -7.90
CA ASP A 5 -8.84 16.04 -8.76
C ASP A 5 -8.77 17.46 -8.15
N ILE A 6 -7.57 17.88 -7.73
CA ILE A 6 -7.33 19.25 -7.22
C ILE A 6 -6.24 19.92 -8.06
N ARG A 7 -6.56 21.11 -8.61
CA ARG A 7 -5.68 21.84 -9.52
C ARG A 7 -5.30 23.16 -8.91
N ILE A 8 -4.07 23.24 -8.42
CA ILE A 8 -3.59 24.33 -7.58
C ILE A 8 -2.68 25.27 -8.37
N TYR A 9 -2.95 26.56 -8.30
CA TYR A 9 -2.00 27.59 -8.68
C TYR A 9 -1.51 28.28 -7.40
N ASN A 10 -0.20 28.20 -7.12
CA ASN A 10 0.38 28.88 -5.98
C ASN A 10 0.60 30.36 -6.32
N LEU A 11 -0.17 31.23 -5.67
CA LEU A 11 -0.08 32.67 -5.73
C LEU A 11 0.83 33.17 -4.61
N PHE A 12 1.99 33.71 -4.98
CA PHE A 12 2.91 34.32 -4.01
C PHE A 12 2.57 35.81 -3.81
N PRO A 13 2.01 36.22 -2.66
CA PRO A 13 1.30 37.49 -2.50
C PRO A 13 2.17 38.72 -2.76
N ARG A 14 3.42 38.72 -2.28
CA ARG A 14 4.38 39.85 -2.41
C ARG A 14 4.89 40.05 -3.84
N LEU A 15 4.67 39.11 -4.74
CA LEU A 15 5.04 39.22 -6.16
C LEU A 15 4.08 40.14 -6.95
N TYR A 16 2.94 40.52 -6.36
CA TYR A 16 1.89 41.32 -7.00
C TYR A 16 1.68 42.66 -6.27
N ASP A 17 1.07 43.64 -6.94
CA ASP A 17 0.83 44.99 -6.39
C ASP A 17 -0.45 45.11 -5.52
N GLY A 18 -0.91 43.99 -4.95
CA GLY A 18 -2.06 43.91 -4.07
C GLY A 18 -3.24 43.08 -4.62
N VAL A 19 -4.36 43.10 -3.90
CA VAL A 19 -5.48 42.16 -4.10
C VAL A 19 -6.16 42.25 -5.48
N GLN A 20 -6.08 43.40 -6.16
CA GLN A 20 -6.61 43.56 -7.51
C GLN A 20 -5.79 42.78 -8.55
N ASP A 21 -4.47 42.73 -8.38
CA ASP A 21 -3.62 41.92 -9.24
C ASP A 21 -3.67 40.45 -8.86
N TRP A 22 -3.90 40.12 -7.59
CA TRP A 22 -4.24 38.75 -7.19
C TRP A 22 -5.50 38.27 -7.89
N TRP A 23 -6.53 39.12 -8.00
CA TRP A 23 -7.75 38.79 -8.70
C TRP A 23 -7.50 38.51 -10.19
N LYS A 24 -6.69 39.32 -10.87
CA LYS A 24 -6.29 39.04 -12.27
C LYS A 24 -5.51 37.73 -12.39
N ALA A 25 -4.61 37.45 -11.46
CA ALA A 25 -3.87 36.19 -11.41
C ALA A 25 -4.81 34.98 -11.19
N ALA A 26 -5.84 35.13 -10.35
CA ALA A 26 -6.88 34.13 -10.15
C ALA A 26 -7.65 33.87 -11.46
N GLN A 27 -8.07 34.92 -12.18
CA GLN A 27 -8.72 34.79 -13.47
C GLN A 27 -7.81 34.09 -14.50
N HIS A 28 -6.53 34.48 -14.56
CA HIS A 28 -5.56 33.85 -15.45
C HIS A 28 -5.34 32.36 -15.12
N ALA A 29 -5.18 32.02 -13.84
CA ALA A 29 -5.08 30.63 -13.39
C ALA A 29 -6.36 29.85 -13.76
N ARG A 30 -7.53 30.44 -13.60
CA ARG A 30 -8.80 29.82 -13.99
C ARG A 30 -8.86 29.54 -15.50
N ASP A 31 -8.39 30.48 -16.33
CA ASP A 31 -8.32 30.34 -17.80
C ASP A 31 -7.31 29.28 -18.25
N MET A 32 -6.33 28.95 -17.41
CA MET A 32 -5.43 27.80 -17.63
C MET A 32 -6.04 26.46 -17.22
N GLY A 33 -7.13 26.47 -16.46
CA GLY A 33 -7.84 25.28 -16.00
C GLY A 33 -7.64 24.93 -14.51
N PHE A 34 -7.02 25.82 -13.73
CA PHE A 34 -6.94 25.66 -12.28
C PHE A 34 -8.31 25.92 -11.60
N ASP A 35 -8.53 25.29 -10.45
CA ASP A 35 -9.76 25.43 -9.65
C ASP A 35 -9.48 25.87 -8.21
N THR A 36 -8.21 25.92 -7.82
CA THR A 36 -7.77 26.22 -6.48
C THR A 36 -6.55 27.14 -6.52
N LEU A 37 -6.57 28.18 -5.70
CA LEU A 37 -5.40 28.95 -5.34
C LEU A 37 -4.82 28.45 -4.04
N TYR A 38 -3.51 28.42 -3.97
CA TYR A 38 -2.76 28.33 -2.72
C TYR A 38 -2.11 29.70 -2.50
N LEU A 39 -2.52 30.37 -1.43
CA LEU A 39 -2.03 31.70 -1.03
C LEU A 39 -1.06 31.57 0.15
N ASN A 40 0.20 31.97 -0.05
CA ASN A 40 1.21 32.02 1.02
C ASN A 40 0.80 33.02 2.13
N PRO A 41 1.46 33.03 3.30
CA PRO A 41 1.05 33.87 4.42
C PRO A 41 0.98 35.37 4.08
N ILE A 42 0.00 36.05 4.70
CA ILE A 42 -0.31 37.47 4.46
C ILE A 42 -0.24 38.33 5.72
N HIS A 43 0.20 37.74 6.83
CA HIS A 43 0.24 38.37 8.15
C HIS A 43 1.56 39.09 8.40
N GLN A 44 1.56 39.96 9.42
CA GLN A 44 2.76 40.68 9.82
C GLN A 44 3.91 39.71 10.12
N THR A 45 5.05 39.96 9.50
CA THR A 45 6.27 39.15 9.66
C THR A 45 7.10 39.61 10.87
N GLY A 46 7.96 38.72 11.36
CA GLY A 46 8.97 39.03 12.35
C GLY A 46 10.12 39.86 11.77
N SER A 47 11.15 40.08 12.59
CA SER A 47 12.33 40.87 12.23
C SER A 47 13.12 40.34 11.02
N SER A 48 12.97 39.07 10.65
CA SER A 48 13.61 38.49 9.46
C SER A 48 12.92 38.86 8.15
N ASP A 49 11.73 39.47 8.22
CA ASP A 49 10.86 39.78 7.08
C ASP A 49 10.42 38.54 6.27
N SER A 50 10.61 37.34 6.82
CA SER A 50 10.11 36.10 6.24
C SER A 50 8.59 36.00 6.41
N ILE A 51 7.85 35.75 5.32
CA ILE A 51 6.40 35.52 5.40
C ILE A 51 6.03 34.28 6.22
N TYR A 52 6.95 33.34 6.42
CA TYR A 52 6.73 32.16 7.26
C TYR A 52 7.05 32.41 8.74
N ALA A 53 7.86 33.41 9.06
CA ALA A 53 8.06 33.87 10.43
C ALA A 53 6.93 34.84 10.82
N ILE A 54 5.72 34.31 11.04
CA ILE A 54 4.53 35.12 11.37
C ILE A 54 4.65 35.67 12.80
N ARG A 55 4.66 37.00 12.92
CA ARG A 55 4.76 37.71 14.20
C ARG A 55 3.40 37.87 14.87
N ASP A 56 2.39 38.29 14.10
CA ASP A 56 1.04 38.54 14.61
C ASP A 56 -0.02 38.13 13.58
N TYR A 57 -0.81 37.11 13.92
CA TYR A 57 -1.92 36.60 13.10
C TYR A 57 -3.11 37.56 13.00
N ASP A 58 -3.17 38.57 13.86
CA ASP A 58 -4.22 39.60 13.84
C ASP A 58 -3.83 40.86 13.05
N ALA A 59 -2.54 41.00 12.73
CA ALA A 59 -2.02 42.04 11.87
C ALA A 59 -1.76 41.52 10.45
N TYR A 60 -1.83 42.42 9.47
CA TYR A 60 -1.54 42.12 8.07
C TYR A 60 -0.18 42.72 7.69
N ASP A 61 0.49 42.09 6.74
CA ASP A 61 1.78 42.55 6.23
C ASP A 61 1.65 43.89 5.48
N GLU A 62 2.39 44.92 5.93
CA GLU A 62 2.40 46.23 5.30
C GLU A 62 2.97 46.21 3.87
N ALA A 63 3.85 45.25 3.55
CA ALA A 63 4.37 45.06 2.20
C ALA A 63 3.28 44.58 1.22
N ILE A 64 2.23 43.93 1.73
CA ILE A 64 1.11 43.43 0.95
C ILE A 64 -0.06 44.42 0.95
N PHE A 65 -0.36 45.02 2.11
CA PHE A 65 -1.48 45.96 2.30
C PHE A 65 -0.97 47.35 2.71
N PRO A 66 -0.22 48.05 1.85
CA PRO A 66 0.36 49.33 2.20
C PRO A 66 -0.74 50.33 2.54
N LYS A 67 -0.52 51.10 3.62
CA LYS A 67 -1.44 52.16 4.08
C LYS A 67 -2.86 51.68 4.43
N SER A 68 -3.06 50.38 4.65
CA SER A 68 -4.33 49.82 5.10
C SER A 68 -4.29 49.55 6.59
N ASP A 69 -5.34 49.94 7.32
CA ASP A 69 -5.53 49.43 8.68
C ASP A 69 -6.03 47.96 8.65
N ARG A 70 -6.16 47.35 9.84
CA ARG A 70 -6.57 45.94 9.98
C ARG A 70 -7.91 45.63 9.32
N GLU A 71 -8.93 46.48 9.49
CA GLU A 71 -10.25 46.22 8.93
C GLU A 71 -10.28 46.48 7.42
N GLN A 72 -9.50 47.46 6.93
CA GLN A 72 -9.32 47.70 5.50
C GLN A 72 -8.61 46.54 4.79
N ALA A 73 -7.53 46.01 5.37
CA ALA A 73 -6.81 44.86 4.83
C ALA A 73 -7.71 43.60 4.84
N LYS A 74 -8.41 43.36 5.96
CA LYS A 74 -9.41 42.29 6.06
C LYS A 74 -10.51 42.39 5.00
N ALA A 75 -11.06 43.60 4.77
CA ALA A 75 -12.08 43.82 3.75
C ALA A 75 -11.55 43.54 2.33
N GLN A 76 -10.29 43.89 2.05
CA GLN A 76 -9.62 43.56 0.78
C GLN A 76 -9.48 42.04 0.58
N VAL A 77 -9.08 41.31 1.63
CA VAL A 77 -9.00 39.84 1.60
C VAL A 77 -10.38 39.22 1.39
N GLN A 78 -11.40 39.66 2.13
CA GLN A 78 -12.77 39.16 1.98
C GLN A 78 -13.34 39.43 0.59
N TRP A 79 -13.05 40.60 0.01
CA TRP A 79 -13.40 40.92 -1.37
C TRP A 79 -12.73 39.95 -2.34
N PHE A 80 -11.42 39.72 -2.22
CA PHE A 80 -10.68 38.81 -3.09
C PHE A 80 -11.21 37.37 -3.02
N LEU A 81 -11.42 36.85 -1.81
CA LEU A 81 -11.96 35.51 -1.59
C LEU A 81 -13.38 35.37 -2.16
N SER A 82 -14.20 36.41 -1.99
CA SER A 82 -15.56 36.43 -2.56
C SER A 82 -15.54 36.46 -4.08
N SER A 83 -14.66 37.26 -4.69
CA SER A 83 -14.45 37.30 -6.15
C SER A 83 -14.01 35.94 -6.70
N CYS A 84 -13.03 35.27 -6.05
CA CYS A 84 -12.61 33.92 -6.41
C CYS A 84 -13.78 32.92 -6.43
N ARG A 85 -14.65 32.97 -5.40
CA ARG A 85 -15.84 32.11 -5.34
C ARG A 85 -16.80 32.33 -6.51
N THR A 86 -16.96 33.57 -7.00
CA THR A 86 -17.87 33.85 -8.13
C THR A 86 -17.46 33.17 -9.44
N ILE A 87 -16.17 32.85 -9.61
CA ILE A 87 -15.65 32.13 -10.79
C ILE A 87 -15.36 30.64 -10.50
N GLY A 88 -15.77 30.15 -9.34
CA GLY A 88 -15.57 28.77 -8.91
C GLY A 88 -14.14 28.45 -8.47
N MET A 89 -13.33 29.46 -8.13
CA MET A 89 -12.01 29.23 -7.53
C MET A 89 -12.08 29.13 -6.02
N ARG A 90 -11.51 28.05 -5.49
CA ARG A 90 -11.25 27.86 -4.06
C ARG A 90 -9.93 28.54 -3.70
N VAL A 91 -9.80 29.06 -2.48
CA VAL A 91 -8.52 29.60 -1.99
C VAL A 91 -8.15 28.86 -0.72
N LEU A 92 -6.99 28.20 -0.73
CA LEU A 92 -6.38 27.58 0.43
C LEU A 92 -5.36 28.55 1.02
N TYR A 93 -5.46 28.77 2.32
CA TYR A 93 -4.49 29.56 3.06
C TYR A 93 -3.29 28.71 3.48
N ASP A 94 -2.09 29.26 3.47
CA ASP A 94 -0.91 28.60 4.05
C ASP A 94 -0.93 28.67 5.58
N LEU A 95 -1.25 27.54 6.20
CA LEU A 95 -1.34 27.44 7.64
C LEU A 95 0.03 27.05 8.22
N VAL A 96 0.75 28.07 8.68
CA VAL A 96 1.99 27.92 9.46
C VAL A 96 1.61 27.87 10.94
N ILE A 97 1.73 26.70 11.57
CA ILE A 97 1.40 26.51 12.99
C ILE A 97 2.38 25.57 13.71
N ASN A 98 3.44 25.13 13.03
CA ASN A 98 4.59 24.47 13.67
C ASN A 98 5.44 25.46 14.48
N HIS A 99 5.40 26.75 14.15
CA HIS A 99 6.16 27.81 14.81
C HIS A 99 5.46 29.18 14.67
N THR A 100 6.00 30.19 15.35
CA THR A 100 5.76 31.63 15.12
C THR A 100 7.09 32.34 14.93
N ALA A 101 7.10 33.64 14.59
CA ALA A 101 8.31 34.43 14.72
C ALA A 101 8.83 34.44 16.17
N ILE A 102 10.15 34.47 16.34
CA ILE A 102 10.81 34.54 17.66
C ILE A 102 10.48 35.83 18.42
N ASP A 103 10.15 36.91 17.70
CA ASP A 103 9.73 38.21 18.22
C ASP A 103 8.20 38.40 18.22
N SER A 104 7.43 37.30 18.15
CA SER A 104 5.99 37.32 18.31
C SER A 104 5.58 37.73 19.73
N PRO A 105 4.55 38.59 19.90
CA PRO A 105 3.99 38.88 21.21
C PRO A 105 3.53 37.62 21.97
N LEU A 106 3.13 36.57 21.24
CA LEU A 106 2.73 35.28 21.83
C LEU A 106 3.86 34.62 22.62
N VAL A 107 5.12 34.80 22.22
CA VAL A 107 6.28 34.28 22.95
C VAL A 107 6.38 34.89 24.35
N THR A 108 6.01 36.17 24.49
CA THR A 108 6.07 36.87 25.79
C THR A 108 4.81 36.63 26.62
N VAL A 109 3.63 36.60 25.99
CA VAL A 109 2.34 36.48 26.68
C VAL A 109 2.05 35.03 27.07
N HIS A 110 2.45 34.07 26.23
CA HIS A 110 2.21 32.64 26.40
C HIS A 110 3.50 31.82 26.22
N PRO A 111 4.55 32.04 27.04
CA PRO A 111 5.78 31.25 26.95
C PRO A 111 5.56 29.74 27.14
N GLU A 112 4.47 29.34 27.80
CA GLU A 112 4.03 27.95 27.98
C GLU A 112 3.52 27.26 26.71
N TRP A 113 3.32 28.01 25.61
CA TRP A 113 2.96 27.47 24.30
C TRP A 113 4.17 27.00 23.49
N TYR A 114 5.40 27.25 23.96
CA TYR A 114 6.62 27.02 23.21
C TYR A 114 7.51 25.98 23.88
N GLU A 115 8.31 25.27 23.08
CA GLU A 115 9.35 24.41 23.63
C GLU A 115 10.49 25.26 24.20
N GLN A 116 10.99 24.87 25.37
CA GLN A 116 12.04 25.58 26.10
C GLN A 116 13.27 24.67 26.28
N ASN A 117 14.45 25.26 26.15
CA ASN A 117 15.72 24.63 26.51
C ASN A 117 15.84 24.50 28.04
N GLU A 118 16.85 23.75 28.51
CA GLU A 118 17.11 23.57 29.95
C GLU A 118 17.37 24.89 30.70
N ASP A 119 17.87 25.91 30.00
CA ASP A 119 18.12 27.26 30.54
C ASP A 119 16.89 28.19 30.50
N GLY A 120 15.74 27.69 30.02
CA GLY A 120 14.49 28.45 29.89
C GLY A 120 14.39 29.32 28.63
N SER A 121 15.39 29.30 27.74
CA SER A 121 15.29 29.97 26.43
C SER A 121 14.37 29.21 25.48
N ILE A 122 13.69 29.92 24.57
CA ILE A 122 12.79 29.31 23.58
C ILE A 122 13.60 28.55 22.54
N GLN A 123 13.19 27.31 22.25
CA GLN A 123 13.80 26.51 21.20
C GLN A 123 13.38 27.01 19.81
N CYS A 124 14.35 27.09 18.90
CA CYS A 124 14.09 27.43 17.52
C CYS A 124 13.54 26.22 16.74
N ALA A 125 12.66 26.48 15.77
CA ALA A 125 12.17 25.47 14.85
C ALA A 125 13.24 25.09 13.82
N GLY A 126 13.05 23.97 13.13
CA GLY A 126 13.99 23.52 12.12
C GLY A 126 13.59 22.22 11.43
N THR A 127 14.28 21.92 10.33
CA THR A 127 14.04 20.73 9.53
C THR A 127 15.33 20.11 9.01
N PHE A 128 15.24 18.86 8.58
CA PHE A 128 16.34 18.21 7.87
C PHE A 128 16.30 18.61 6.40
N THR A 129 17.46 18.95 5.85
CA THR A 129 17.65 19.16 4.41
C THR A 129 17.57 17.82 3.68
N ILE A 130 17.46 17.87 2.34
CA ILE A 130 17.51 16.68 1.48
C ILE A 130 18.85 15.94 1.64
N GLU A 131 19.91 16.66 1.98
CA GLU A 131 21.27 16.12 2.20
C GLU A 131 21.43 15.47 3.60
N GLY A 132 20.42 15.60 4.46
CA GLY A 132 20.37 15.00 5.79
C GLY A 132 20.91 15.88 6.91
N ASP A 133 21.33 17.11 6.62
CA ASP A 133 21.77 18.09 7.61
C ASP A 133 20.57 18.72 8.32
N TYR A 134 20.67 18.96 9.62
CA TYR A 134 19.63 19.67 10.37
C TYR A 134 19.85 21.18 10.27
N GLU A 135 18.89 21.89 9.68
CA GLU A 135 18.88 23.35 9.59
C GLU A 135 17.91 23.92 10.63
N GLU A 136 18.44 24.78 11.50
CA GLU A 136 17.68 25.51 12.51
C GLU A 136 17.32 26.91 12.00
N TRP A 137 16.05 27.28 12.11
CA TRP A 137 15.51 28.58 11.75
C TRP A 137 15.48 29.49 12.97
N LYS A 138 16.54 30.29 13.12
CA LYS A 138 16.78 31.13 14.30
C LYS A 138 15.74 32.23 14.53
N ASP A 139 14.95 32.54 13.51
CA ASP A 139 13.86 33.51 13.53
C ASP A 139 12.50 32.89 13.90
N CYS A 140 12.44 31.57 14.12
CA CYS A 140 11.18 30.84 14.33
C CYS A 140 11.12 30.16 15.70
N ALA A 141 10.21 30.60 16.57
CA ALA A 141 9.93 29.99 17.87
C ALA A 141 9.05 28.73 17.74
N LYS A 142 9.53 27.59 18.24
CA LYS A 142 8.86 26.29 18.09
C LYS A 142 7.70 26.10 19.07
N LEU A 143 6.53 25.74 18.55
CA LEU A 143 5.31 25.51 19.35
C LEU A 143 5.28 24.11 19.99
N ASP A 144 4.82 24.04 21.24
CA ASP A 144 4.71 22.80 22.02
C ASP A 144 3.27 22.26 22.06
N TYR A 145 3.05 21.18 21.30
CA TYR A 145 1.76 20.50 21.20
C TYR A 145 1.54 19.41 22.27
N ARG A 146 2.42 19.27 23.26
CA ARG A 146 2.34 18.21 24.27
C ARG A 146 1.21 18.42 25.27
N HIS A 147 0.83 19.67 25.53
CA HIS A 147 -0.04 20.08 26.64
C HIS A 147 -1.33 20.80 26.18
N PRO A 148 -2.36 20.08 25.69
CA PRO A 148 -3.58 20.69 25.15
C PRO A 148 -4.29 21.66 26.11
N GLN A 149 -4.17 21.44 27.42
CA GLN A 149 -4.79 22.25 28.46
C GLN A 149 -4.23 23.68 28.60
N ASN A 150 -3.12 24.01 27.93
CA ASN A 150 -2.50 25.35 28.01
C ASN A 150 -3.21 26.40 27.13
N GLY A 151 -4.23 26.01 26.36
CA GLY A 151 -5.00 26.91 25.51
C GLY A 151 -4.47 27.09 24.08
N LEU A 152 -3.30 26.52 23.73
CA LEU A 152 -2.74 26.61 22.38
C LEU A 152 -3.67 25.97 21.33
N TRP A 153 -4.27 24.82 21.67
CA TRP A 153 -5.14 24.10 20.74
C TRP A 153 -6.38 24.91 20.41
N GLU A 154 -7.03 25.46 21.43
CA GLU A 154 -8.21 26.30 21.29
C GLU A 154 -7.90 27.60 20.54
N TYR A 155 -6.72 28.21 20.81
CA TYR A 155 -6.27 29.38 20.07
C TYR A 155 -6.14 29.08 18.56
N ILE A 156 -5.50 27.96 18.19
CA ILE A 156 -5.33 27.60 16.77
C ILE A 156 -6.66 27.21 16.12
N VAL A 157 -7.56 26.52 16.84
CA VAL A 157 -8.92 26.23 16.35
C VAL A 157 -9.65 27.54 16.06
N ALA A 158 -9.63 28.50 16.98
CA ALA A 158 -10.24 29.81 16.79
C ALA A 158 -9.59 30.59 15.64
N LEU A 159 -8.25 30.52 15.50
CA LEU A 159 -7.53 31.09 14.37
C LEU A 159 -8.03 30.53 13.03
N CYS A 160 -8.15 29.20 12.92
CA CYS A 160 -8.64 28.56 11.70
C CYS A 160 -10.12 28.88 11.43
N GLN A 161 -10.96 28.95 12.46
CA GLN A 161 -12.36 29.39 12.33
C GLN A 161 -12.45 30.82 11.79
N ARG A 162 -11.56 31.73 12.23
CA ARG A 162 -11.48 33.09 11.67
C ARG A 162 -11.14 33.07 10.19
N TYR A 163 -10.18 32.26 9.74
CA TYR A 163 -9.87 32.13 8.31
C TYR A 163 -11.05 31.57 7.51
N MET A 164 -11.73 30.55 8.02
CA MET A 164 -12.94 30.02 7.37
C MET A 164 -14.03 31.10 7.27
N ALA A 165 -14.23 31.90 8.32
CA ALA A 165 -15.18 33.02 8.33
C ALA A 165 -14.80 34.16 7.36
N LEU A 166 -13.50 34.38 7.10
CA LEU A 166 -13.05 35.29 6.03
C LEU A 166 -13.45 34.79 4.64
N GLY A 167 -13.52 33.46 4.47
CA GLY A 167 -14.00 32.82 3.24
C GLY A 167 -13.01 31.90 2.56
N PHE A 168 -11.90 31.54 3.22
CA PHE A 168 -11.00 30.52 2.72
C PHE A 168 -11.73 29.17 2.61
N ALA A 169 -11.33 28.34 1.64
CA ALA A 169 -11.89 27.02 1.42
C ALA A 169 -11.19 25.92 2.23
N GLY A 170 -10.04 26.25 2.84
CA GLY A 170 -9.21 25.31 3.58
C GLY A 170 -7.77 25.76 3.68
N PHE A 171 -6.88 24.80 3.91
CA PHE A 171 -5.50 25.04 4.29
C PHE A 171 -4.53 24.14 3.52
N ARG A 172 -3.43 24.75 3.05
CA ARG A 172 -2.16 24.06 2.84
C ARG A 172 -1.42 24.13 4.17
N CYS A 173 -1.04 23.00 4.75
CA CYS A 173 -0.44 22.96 6.08
C CYS A 173 1.08 22.83 5.96
N ASP A 174 1.78 23.87 6.41
CA ASP A 174 3.24 23.96 6.40
C ASP A 174 3.88 22.90 7.29
N VAL A 175 4.84 22.17 6.72
CA VAL A 175 5.58 21.06 7.34
C VAL A 175 4.69 20.22 8.26
N ALA A 176 3.54 19.78 7.74
CA ALA A 176 2.45 19.17 8.53
C ALA A 176 2.92 17.96 9.37
N ALA A 177 3.96 17.26 8.92
CA ALA A 177 4.57 16.13 9.62
C ALA A 177 5.26 16.50 10.96
N LYS A 178 5.57 17.78 11.20
CA LYS A 178 6.17 18.27 12.46
C LYS A 178 5.12 18.57 13.54
N VAL A 179 3.84 18.66 13.16
CA VAL A 179 2.73 18.85 14.11
C VAL A 179 2.10 17.49 14.43
N PRO A 180 1.83 17.15 15.70
CA PRO A 180 1.31 15.83 16.06
C PRO A 180 -0.05 15.50 15.41
N ALA A 181 -0.18 14.31 14.83
CA ALA A 181 -1.42 13.83 14.20
C ALA A 181 -2.67 13.88 15.11
N ARG A 182 -2.47 13.74 16.44
CA ARG A 182 -3.55 13.88 17.43
C ARG A 182 -4.16 15.29 17.44
N PHE A 183 -3.33 16.33 17.28
CA PHE A 183 -3.80 17.70 17.21
C PHE A 183 -4.50 17.94 15.88
N TRP A 184 -3.90 17.49 14.76
CA TRP A 184 -4.55 17.58 13.45
C TRP A 184 -5.95 16.96 13.45
N ARG A 185 -6.11 15.78 14.06
CA ARG A 185 -7.42 15.12 14.19
C ARG A 185 -8.40 15.99 14.96
N HIS A 186 -7.97 16.60 16.05
CA HIS A 186 -8.80 17.51 16.84
C HIS A 186 -9.21 18.73 16.00
N LEU A 187 -8.25 19.46 15.42
CA LEU A 187 -8.50 20.64 14.59
C LEU A 187 -9.45 20.36 13.43
N ILE A 188 -9.17 19.30 12.65
CA ILE A 188 -9.98 18.92 11.48
C ILE A 188 -11.40 18.52 11.92
N THR A 189 -11.52 17.79 13.03
CA THR A 189 -12.83 17.40 13.57
C THR A 189 -13.65 18.61 13.99
N GLU A 190 -13.04 19.56 14.71
CA GLU A 190 -13.72 20.77 15.16
C GLU A 190 -14.15 21.65 13.99
N LEU A 191 -13.28 21.90 13.00
CA LEU A 191 -13.65 22.69 11.83
C LEU A 191 -14.73 22.02 10.98
N LYS A 192 -14.70 20.71 10.81
CA LYS A 192 -15.71 19.98 10.00
C LYS A 192 -17.11 20.01 10.60
N LYS A 193 -17.29 20.35 11.88
CA LYS A 193 -18.63 20.54 12.48
C LYS A 193 -19.39 21.68 11.82
N GLU A 194 -18.69 22.76 11.48
CA GLU A 194 -19.28 23.96 10.88
C GLU A 194 -18.98 24.06 9.37
N TYR A 195 -17.78 23.60 8.96
CA TYR A 195 -17.28 23.67 7.59
C TYR A 195 -16.99 22.26 7.04
N PRO A 196 -18.02 21.45 6.71
CA PRO A 196 -17.83 20.05 6.32
C PRO A 196 -17.02 19.86 5.03
N GLN A 197 -16.93 20.90 4.19
CA GLN A 197 -16.20 20.90 2.91
C GLN A 197 -14.77 21.46 3.03
N VAL A 198 -14.29 21.77 4.23
CA VAL A 198 -12.94 22.31 4.44
C VAL A 198 -11.88 21.33 3.91
N ILE A 199 -10.92 21.87 3.15
CA ILE A 199 -9.82 21.10 2.54
C ILE A 199 -8.56 21.24 3.39
N PHE A 200 -7.87 20.13 3.63
CA PHE A 200 -6.55 20.09 4.25
C PHE A 200 -5.57 19.35 3.33
N ALA A 201 -4.52 20.06 2.92
CA ALA A 201 -3.42 19.54 2.11
C ALA A 201 -2.09 19.68 2.88
N GLY A 202 -1.46 18.56 3.24
CA GLY A 202 -0.27 18.55 4.10
C GLY A 202 1.04 18.52 3.32
N GLU A 203 1.97 19.41 3.65
CA GLU A 203 3.35 19.28 3.22
C GLU A 203 4.08 18.22 4.05
N ALA A 204 4.59 17.16 3.41
CA ALA A 204 5.15 16.00 4.11
C ALA A 204 6.27 15.28 3.32
N PHE A 205 7.15 16.01 2.62
CA PHE A 205 8.12 15.47 1.66
C PHE A 205 9.06 14.38 2.22
N LEU A 206 9.53 14.55 3.46
CA LEU A 206 10.47 13.64 4.12
C LEU A 206 9.81 12.85 5.26
N ALA A 207 8.48 12.82 5.31
CA ALA A 207 7.76 12.14 6.37
C ALA A 207 7.89 10.62 6.24
N ALA A 208 8.07 9.94 7.37
CA ALA A 208 8.06 8.49 7.44
C ALA A 208 6.68 7.93 7.06
N PRO A 209 6.59 6.68 6.57
CA PRO A 209 5.32 6.06 6.17
C PRO A 209 4.24 6.12 7.27
N GLU A 210 4.64 5.94 8.52
CA GLU A 210 3.76 5.97 9.68
C GLU A 210 3.17 7.36 9.91
N GLN A 211 3.95 8.43 9.64
CA GLN A 211 3.50 9.81 9.75
C GLN A 211 2.48 10.13 8.65
N ILE A 212 2.72 9.68 7.41
CA ILE A 212 1.76 9.85 6.30
C ILE A 212 0.44 9.16 6.64
N HIS A 213 0.50 7.92 7.13
CA HIS A 213 -0.69 7.19 7.56
C HIS A 213 -1.43 7.92 8.69
N ALA A 214 -0.69 8.45 9.68
CA ALA A 214 -1.27 9.19 10.78
C ALA A 214 -1.94 10.50 10.32
N LEU A 215 -1.38 11.23 9.36
CA LEU A 215 -2.00 12.43 8.77
C LEU A 215 -3.28 12.06 7.99
N ALA A 216 -3.25 10.98 7.21
CA ALA A 216 -4.45 10.49 6.53
C ALA A 216 -5.57 10.13 7.53
N GLN A 217 -5.24 9.40 8.61
CA GLN A 217 -6.18 9.08 9.68
C GLN A 217 -6.60 10.29 10.53
N ALA A 218 -5.83 11.39 10.52
CA ALA A 218 -6.23 12.64 11.16
C ALA A 218 -7.30 13.37 10.33
N GLY A 219 -7.43 13.03 9.05
CA GLY A 219 -8.46 13.54 8.16
C GLY A 219 -7.97 14.50 7.09
N PHE A 220 -6.67 14.51 6.76
CA PHE A 220 -6.15 15.21 5.59
C PHE A 220 -6.75 14.63 4.29
N GLN A 221 -7.04 15.50 3.31
CA GLN A 221 -7.52 15.06 2.00
C GLN A 221 -6.37 14.79 1.04
N TYR A 222 -5.30 15.59 1.15
CA TYR A 222 -4.16 15.55 0.23
C TYR A 222 -2.84 15.66 0.98
N ILE A 223 -1.78 15.13 0.37
CA ILE A 223 -0.38 15.41 0.74
C ILE A 223 0.41 15.82 -0.50
N PHE A 224 1.47 16.61 -0.34
CA PHE A 224 2.40 16.88 -1.43
C PHE A 224 3.41 15.72 -1.58
N ASN A 225 3.74 15.34 -2.81
CA ASN A 225 4.72 14.27 -3.10
C ASN A 225 6.08 14.84 -3.54
N SER A 226 7.04 13.94 -3.75
CA SER A 226 8.43 14.30 -4.04
C SER A 226 8.79 14.27 -5.54
N ALA A 227 7.81 14.26 -6.44
CA ALA A 227 8.03 14.05 -7.87
C ALA A 227 8.92 15.11 -8.56
N CYS A 228 9.03 16.32 -8.00
CA CYS A 228 9.87 17.38 -8.54
C CYS A 228 11.38 17.05 -8.48
N TRP A 229 11.80 16.18 -7.55
CA TRP A 229 13.20 15.78 -7.36
C TRP A 229 13.55 14.45 -8.05
N TRP A 230 12.60 13.81 -8.73
CA TRP A 230 12.86 12.51 -9.36
C TRP A 230 13.67 12.64 -10.64
N ASP A 231 14.68 11.79 -10.79
CA ASP A 231 15.62 11.78 -11.93
C ASP A 231 15.16 10.90 -13.11
N TYR A 232 13.92 10.38 -13.01
CA TYR A 232 13.34 9.41 -13.94
C TYR A 232 14.07 8.07 -13.96
N LYS A 233 14.87 7.71 -12.96
CA LYS A 233 15.64 6.44 -12.95
C LYS A 233 15.31 5.59 -11.73
N GLU A 234 15.37 6.20 -10.56
CA GLU A 234 15.35 5.47 -9.30
C GLU A 234 13.95 4.99 -8.91
N ASN A 235 13.87 3.88 -8.17
CA ASN A 235 12.57 3.27 -7.85
C ASN A 235 11.78 3.99 -6.74
N TRP A 236 12.42 4.89 -6.00
CA TRP A 236 11.84 5.49 -4.80
C TRP A 236 10.54 6.25 -5.06
N LEU A 237 10.37 6.88 -6.22
CA LEU A 237 9.13 7.62 -6.53
C LEU A 237 7.97 6.65 -6.77
N VAL A 238 8.23 5.54 -7.47
CA VAL A 238 7.24 4.48 -7.73
C VAL A 238 6.80 3.86 -6.40
N GLU A 239 7.76 3.54 -5.52
CA GLU A 239 7.48 3.03 -4.18
C GLU A 239 6.70 4.03 -3.32
N GLN A 240 7.10 5.31 -3.31
CA GLN A 240 6.41 6.38 -2.59
C GLN A 240 4.96 6.52 -3.09
N ASN A 241 4.75 6.56 -4.41
CA ASN A 241 3.43 6.68 -5.02
C ASN A 241 2.53 5.50 -4.64
N ASN A 242 3.00 4.26 -4.84
CA ASN A 242 2.17 3.08 -4.60
C ASN A 242 1.83 2.90 -3.11
N ARG A 243 2.80 3.18 -2.24
CA ARG A 243 2.61 3.11 -0.79
C ARG A 243 1.65 4.19 -0.29
N ASN A 244 1.86 5.44 -0.69
CA ASN A 244 1.07 6.57 -0.18
C ASN A 244 -0.31 6.65 -0.84
N GLY A 245 -0.40 6.38 -2.15
CA GLY A 245 -1.63 6.45 -2.92
C GLY A 245 -2.68 5.40 -2.52
N ALA A 246 -2.27 4.33 -1.83
CA ALA A 246 -3.19 3.39 -1.19
C ALA A 246 -3.93 3.99 0.02
N VAL A 247 -3.44 5.11 0.58
CA VAL A 247 -3.89 5.68 1.85
C VAL A 247 -4.44 7.10 1.67
N ILE A 248 -3.79 7.94 0.87
CA ILE A 248 -4.12 9.37 0.70
C ILE A 248 -3.76 9.87 -0.70
N ALA A 249 -4.54 10.81 -1.22
CA ALA A 249 -4.28 11.45 -2.51
C ALA A 249 -3.04 12.35 -2.44
N ALA A 250 -2.28 12.41 -3.53
CA ALA A 250 -1.06 13.19 -3.63
C ALA A 250 -1.22 14.42 -4.55
N ILE A 251 -0.46 15.47 -4.28
CA ILE A 251 -0.30 16.65 -5.13
C ILE A 251 1.14 16.65 -5.66
N ALA A 252 1.29 16.51 -6.97
CA ALA A 252 2.57 16.63 -7.65
C ALA A 252 2.79 18.07 -8.14
N PHE A 253 4.03 18.47 -8.36
CA PHE A 253 4.39 19.78 -8.90
C PHE A 253 5.76 19.74 -9.58
N PRO A 254 6.03 20.62 -10.57
CA PRO A 254 7.35 20.74 -11.17
C PRO A 254 8.31 21.59 -10.32
N GLU A 255 7.77 22.54 -9.56
CA GLU A 255 8.47 23.42 -8.62
C GLU A 255 7.48 24.02 -7.60
N ASN A 256 7.99 24.38 -6.42
CA ASN A 256 7.32 25.22 -5.43
C ASN A 256 8.21 26.46 -5.12
N HIS A 257 7.79 27.30 -4.17
CA HIS A 257 8.54 28.49 -3.78
C HIS A 257 9.90 28.18 -3.10
N ASP A 258 10.05 27.03 -2.43
CA ASP A 258 11.31 26.62 -1.78
C ASP A 258 12.31 25.93 -2.73
N THR A 259 11.84 25.43 -3.87
CA THR A 259 12.70 24.78 -4.86
C THR A 259 13.41 25.77 -5.77
N CYS A 260 14.57 25.37 -6.28
CA CYS A 260 15.16 26.03 -7.45
C CYS A 260 14.13 26.04 -8.60
N ARG A 261 14.01 27.18 -9.28
CA ARG A 261 13.14 27.33 -10.46
C ARG A 261 13.49 26.24 -11.48
N CYS A 262 12.48 25.54 -11.98
CA CYS A 262 12.57 24.46 -12.95
C CYS A 262 13.35 24.89 -14.20
N MET A 263 13.19 26.13 -14.66
CA MET A 263 13.99 26.67 -15.77
C MET A 263 15.49 26.64 -15.48
N VAL A 264 15.92 26.95 -14.26
CA VAL A 264 17.33 26.91 -13.86
C VAL A 264 17.80 25.48 -13.63
N ARG A 265 17.01 24.69 -12.88
CA ARG A 265 17.31 23.28 -12.59
C ARG A 265 17.50 22.45 -13.87
N GLU A 266 16.68 22.71 -14.89
CA GLU A 266 16.74 22.03 -16.17
C GLU A 266 17.67 22.74 -17.18
N GLU A 267 18.63 23.54 -16.70
CA GLU A 267 19.70 24.18 -17.48
C GLU A 267 19.19 25.09 -18.62
N ASN A 268 18.07 25.77 -18.41
CA ASN A 268 17.34 26.57 -19.41
C ASN A 268 16.87 25.77 -20.64
N ASN A 269 16.84 24.44 -20.55
CA ASN A 269 16.36 23.58 -21.63
C ASN A 269 14.83 23.44 -21.58
N LEU A 270 14.15 24.13 -22.49
CA LEU A 270 12.69 24.14 -22.54
C LEU A 270 12.07 22.76 -22.78
N ALA A 271 12.76 21.84 -23.47
CA ALA A 271 12.27 20.48 -23.66
C ALA A 271 12.25 19.70 -22.35
N ARG A 272 13.31 19.81 -21.52
CA ARG A 272 13.34 19.23 -20.17
C ARG A 272 12.29 19.84 -19.24
N VAL A 273 12.10 21.15 -19.30
CA VAL A 273 11.04 21.84 -18.53
C VAL A 273 9.66 21.35 -18.92
N ARG A 274 9.38 21.20 -20.23
CA ARG A 274 8.13 20.60 -20.73
C ARG A 274 7.97 19.15 -20.29
N GLN A 275 9.03 18.34 -20.32
CA GLN A 275 8.99 16.97 -19.83
C GLN A 275 8.59 16.92 -18.35
N ARG A 276 9.21 17.73 -17.51
CA ARG A 276 8.90 17.84 -16.08
C ARG A 276 7.47 18.31 -15.82
N LEU A 277 7.04 19.35 -16.54
CA LEU A 277 5.67 19.86 -16.50
C LEU A 277 4.66 18.75 -16.79
N ARG A 278 4.85 18.04 -17.92
CA ARG A 278 3.93 16.99 -18.39
C ARG A 278 3.92 15.80 -17.44
N PHE A 279 5.08 15.34 -16.99
CA PHE A 279 5.20 14.21 -16.07
C PHE A 279 4.48 14.48 -14.74
N THR A 280 4.82 15.59 -14.08
CA THR A 280 4.20 15.95 -12.79
C THR A 280 2.71 16.25 -12.93
N GLY A 281 2.30 16.77 -14.10
CA GLY A 281 0.93 17.09 -14.44
C GLY A 281 -0.04 15.93 -14.53
N ILE A 282 0.44 14.70 -14.70
CA ILE A 282 -0.42 13.51 -14.87
C ILE A 282 -0.16 12.41 -13.83
N LEU A 283 0.82 12.63 -12.95
CA LEU A 283 1.30 11.63 -12.01
C LEU A 283 0.28 11.31 -10.92
N SER A 284 -0.35 12.33 -10.33
CA SER A 284 -1.16 12.18 -9.12
C SER A 284 -2.52 12.87 -9.22
N SER A 285 -3.38 12.63 -8.23
CA SER A 285 -4.73 13.17 -8.17
C SER A 285 -4.74 14.69 -8.09
N GLY A 286 -3.75 15.30 -7.43
CA GLY A 286 -3.53 16.73 -7.40
C GLY A 286 -2.34 17.17 -8.26
N TRP A 287 -2.42 18.38 -8.77
CA TRP A 287 -1.30 19.02 -9.46
C TRP A 287 -1.21 20.50 -9.10
N MET A 288 0.02 20.98 -8.89
CA MET A 288 0.31 22.38 -8.58
C MET A 288 1.38 22.95 -9.51
N ILE A 289 1.22 24.22 -9.88
CA ILE A 289 2.32 25.06 -10.37
C ILE A 289 2.46 26.32 -9.50
N THR A 290 3.62 26.97 -9.57
CA THR A 290 3.91 28.20 -8.82
C THR A 290 3.96 29.39 -9.74
N SER A 291 3.49 30.55 -9.26
CA SER A 291 3.50 31.81 -10.00
C SER A 291 4.83 32.03 -10.74
N GLY A 292 4.73 32.42 -12.01
CA GLY A 292 5.88 32.66 -12.89
C GLY A 292 6.43 31.40 -13.57
N PHE A 293 5.95 30.20 -13.21
CA PHE A 293 6.37 28.95 -13.91
C PHE A 293 5.97 29.03 -15.38
N GLU A 294 4.74 29.46 -15.65
CA GLU A 294 4.17 29.60 -16.98
C GLU A 294 4.97 30.58 -17.86
N TYR A 295 5.66 31.53 -17.24
CA TYR A 295 6.52 32.50 -17.91
C TYR A 295 8.00 32.14 -17.79
N GLY A 296 8.36 30.95 -17.35
CA GLY A 296 9.76 30.51 -17.27
C GLY A 296 10.66 31.40 -16.40
N PHE A 297 10.15 31.89 -15.27
CA PHE A 297 10.94 32.63 -14.29
C PHE A 297 12.17 31.83 -13.85
N LYS A 298 13.29 32.52 -13.67
CA LYS A 298 14.59 31.95 -13.29
C LYS A 298 15.02 32.36 -11.89
N ASN A 299 14.57 33.51 -11.41
CA ASN A 299 14.90 33.99 -10.09
C ASN A 299 14.10 33.22 -9.02
N PRO A 300 14.72 32.84 -7.89
CA PRO A 300 14.01 32.22 -6.78
C PRO A 300 12.90 33.12 -6.23
N ILE A 301 11.81 32.51 -5.78
CA ILE A 301 10.77 33.21 -5.01
C ILE A 301 11.18 33.16 -3.54
N HIS A 302 11.93 34.17 -3.10
CA HIS A 302 12.48 34.23 -1.75
C HIS A 302 11.45 34.77 -0.76
N VAL A 303 11.21 34.01 0.31
CA VAL A 303 10.21 34.31 1.35
C VAL A 303 10.38 35.66 2.02
N CYS A 304 11.63 36.15 2.15
CA CYS A 304 11.93 37.49 2.66
C CYS A 304 11.95 38.58 1.58
N HIS A 305 12.52 38.31 0.41
CA HIS A 305 13.03 39.38 -0.47
C HIS A 305 12.17 39.61 -1.71
N THR A 306 11.39 38.63 -2.14
CA THR A 306 10.58 38.78 -3.35
C THR A 306 9.55 39.90 -3.17
N ARG A 307 9.51 40.78 -4.16
CA ARG A 307 8.60 41.92 -4.30
C ARG A 307 8.06 41.97 -5.73
N LYS A 308 7.07 42.83 -5.96
CA LYS A 308 6.50 43.07 -7.30
C LYS A 308 7.53 43.48 -8.36
N ALA A 309 8.62 44.13 -7.96
CA ALA A 309 9.68 44.54 -8.88
C ALA A 309 10.48 43.36 -9.45
N ASP A 310 10.38 42.19 -8.83
CA ASP A 310 11.06 40.96 -9.26
C ASP A 310 10.26 40.19 -10.31
N TRP A 311 9.12 40.72 -10.78
CA TRP A 311 8.37 40.13 -11.89
C TRP A 311 9.24 40.07 -13.16
N GLU A 312 9.55 38.86 -13.64
CA GLU A 312 10.40 38.68 -14.80
C GLU A 312 9.62 38.82 -16.12
N HIS A 313 10.24 39.49 -17.09
CA HIS A 313 9.75 39.55 -18.47
C HIS A 313 10.60 38.64 -19.34
N THR A 314 10.19 37.38 -19.48
CA THR A 314 10.90 36.39 -20.30
C THR A 314 10.26 36.26 -21.69
N GLN A 315 10.90 35.51 -22.60
CA GLN A 315 10.34 35.14 -23.90
C GLN A 315 9.60 33.80 -23.89
N THR A 316 9.43 33.20 -22.70
CA THR A 316 8.82 31.88 -22.53
C THR A 316 7.34 32.04 -22.17
N ASP A 317 6.49 31.27 -22.84
CA ASP A 317 5.08 31.11 -22.49
C ASP A 317 4.71 29.62 -22.57
N LEU A 318 4.49 29.02 -21.41
CA LEU A 318 4.06 27.63 -21.21
C LEU A 318 2.55 27.52 -20.92
N THR A 319 1.79 28.60 -21.02
CA THR A 319 0.35 28.62 -20.73
C THR A 319 -0.39 27.56 -21.56
N GLU A 320 -0.04 27.40 -22.83
CA GLU A 320 -0.67 26.39 -23.69
C GLU A 320 -0.19 24.97 -23.36
N ASP A 321 1.07 24.77 -22.99
CA ASP A 321 1.57 23.49 -22.48
C ASP A 321 0.81 23.08 -21.19
N ILE A 322 0.52 24.03 -20.30
CA ILE A 322 -0.28 23.81 -19.09
C ILE A 322 -1.73 23.44 -19.44
N ARG A 323 -2.37 24.17 -20.36
CA ARG A 323 -3.73 23.84 -20.83
C ARG A 323 -3.79 22.45 -21.47
N ASN A 324 -2.76 22.04 -22.21
CA ASN A 324 -2.67 20.69 -22.76
C ASN A 324 -2.69 19.62 -21.65
N VAL A 325 -1.91 19.82 -20.59
CA VAL A 325 -1.91 18.91 -19.43
C VAL A 325 -3.31 18.86 -18.80
N MET A 326 -3.98 20.00 -18.59
CA MET A 326 -5.34 20.01 -18.06
C MET A 326 -6.32 19.24 -18.94
N ARG A 327 -6.23 19.42 -20.27
CA ARG A 327 -7.03 18.66 -21.24
C ARG A 327 -6.78 17.16 -21.14
N TRP A 328 -5.53 16.72 -20.94
CA TRP A 328 -5.22 15.31 -20.73
C TRP A 328 -5.83 14.78 -19.45
N ARG A 329 -5.74 15.53 -18.34
CA ARG A 329 -6.37 15.17 -17.08
C ARG A 329 -7.89 15.02 -17.27
N ASP A 330 -8.54 15.98 -17.91
CA ASP A 330 -9.98 15.94 -18.20
C ASP A 330 -10.38 14.75 -19.07
N THR A 331 -9.55 14.41 -20.06
CA THR A 331 -9.83 13.32 -21.02
C THR A 331 -9.62 11.94 -20.39
N TYR A 332 -8.58 11.78 -19.56
CA TYR A 332 -8.12 10.47 -19.10
C TYR A 332 -8.21 10.34 -17.57
N PRO A 333 -9.23 9.63 -17.03
CA PRO A 333 -9.36 9.34 -15.60
C PRO A 333 -8.10 8.81 -14.89
N VAL A 334 -7.25 8.03 -15.58
CA VAL A 334 -5.96 7.55 -15.05
C VAL A 334 -5.02 8.68 -14.58
N PHE A 335 -5.18 9.89 -15.10
CA PHE A 335 -4.36 11.05 -14.72
C PHE A 335 -4.96 11.90 -13.59
N ARG A 336 -6.18 11.62 -13.14
CA ARG A 336 -6.88 12.34 -12.06
C ARG A 336 -6.99 11.57 -10.74
N LYS A 337 -6.40 10.39 -10.68
CA LYS A 337 -6.47 9.48 -9.54
C LYS A 337 -5.09 8.95 -9.18
N GLU A 338 -4.92 8.57 -7.92
CA GLU A 338 -3.80 7.71 -7.53
C GLU A 338 -3.99 6.36 -8.21
N GLY A 339 -2.91 5.89 -8.81
CA GLY A 339 -2.86 4.63 -9.52
C GLY A 339 -1.55 3.94 -9.24
N GLU A 340 -1.52 2.64 -9.45
CA GLU A 340 -0.28 1.88 -9.32
C GLU A 340 0.67 2.27 -10.45
N LEU A 341 1.87 2.69 -10.08
CA LEU A 341 2.98 2.89 -10.98
C LEU A 341 3.85 1.63 -11.00
N ALA A 342 4.34 1.24 -12.17
CA ALA A 342 5.35 0.20 -12.28
C ALA A 342 6.33 0.54 -13.41
N PHE A 343 7.59 0.15 -13.28
CA PHE A 343 8.51 0.20 -14.40
C PHE A 343 8.17 -0.86 -15.42
N ILE A 344 8.27 -0.49 -16.70
CA ILE A 344 8.25 -1.42 -17.80
C ILE A 344 9.70 -1.64 -18.24
N PRO A 345 10.20 -2.89 -18.26
CA PRO A 345 11.55 -3.18 -18.74
C PRO A 345 11.76 -2.67 -20.17
N SER A 346 12.90 -2.00 -20.39
CA SER A 346 13.33 -1.51 -21.70
C SER A 346 14.77 -1.95 -21.94
N GLU A 347 15.07 -2.47 -23.13
CA GLU A 347 16.46 -2.75 -23.55
C GLU A 347 17.26 -1.45 -23.69
N ASP A 348 16.61 -0.35 -24.07
CA ASP A 348 17.24 0.95 -24.17
C ASP A 348 17.21 1.69 -22.83
N ARG A 349 18.34 1.66 -22.13
CA ARG A 349 18.54 2.35 -20.85
C ARG A 349 18.50 3.87 -20.96
N ARG A 350 18.39 4.48 -22.15
CA ARG A 350 18.22 5.94 -22.28
C ARG A 350 16.77 6.37 -22.03
N VAL A 351 15.83 5.45 -22.17
CA VAL A 351 14.40 5.68 -21.97
C VAL A 351 13.95 5.15 -20.62
N THR A 352 13.02 5.87 -20.01
CA THR A 352 12.23 5.35 -18.88
C THR A 352 10.82 5.07 -19.34
N LEU A 353 10.35 3.85 -19.08
CA LEU A 353 8.98 3.42 -19.34
C LEU A 353 8.31 3.11 -18.00
N LEU A 354 7.14 3.69 -17.78
CA LEU A 354 6.28 3.39 -16.65
C LEU A 354 4.90 2.96 -17.14
N SER A 355 4.24 2.04 -16.44
CA SER A 355 2.79 1.93 -16.46
C SER A 355 2.21 2.75 -15.30
N LYS A 356 1.08 3.41 -15.53
CA LYS A 356 0.19 3.91 -14.48
C LYS A 356 -1.16 3.24 -14.64
N THR A 357 -1.65 2.58 -13.61
CA THR A 357 -2.89 1.81 -13.65
C THR A 357 -3.88 2.33 -12.63
N VAL A 358 -5.10 2.62 -13.09
CA VAL A 358 -6.26 2.84 -12.22
C VAL A 358 -7.37 1.89 -12.66
N ARG A 359 -8.45 1.80 -11.89
CA ARG A 359 -9.59 0.98 -12.29
C ARG A 359 -10.12 1.40 -13.67
N GLY A 360 -10.15 0.43 -14.60
CA GLY A 360 -10.68 0.60 -15.96
C GLY A 360 -9.74 1.30 -16.95
N GLN A 361 -8.58 1.82 -16.52
CA GLN A 361 -7.63 2.45 -17.43
C GLN A 361 -6.18 2.22 -17.03
N GLN A 362 -5.33 2.13 -18.04
CA GLN A 362 -3.89 2.12 -17.86
C GLN A 362 -3.22 3.01 -18.88
N ALA A 363 -2.13 3.65 -18.46
CA ALA A 363 -1.31 4.49 -19.29
C ALA A 363 0.12 3.95 -19.34
N LEU A 364 0.68 3.85 -20.55
CA LEU A 364 2.12 3.79 -20.76
C LEU A 364 2.64 5.23 -20.72
N LEU A 365 3.66 5.50 -19.92
CA LEU A 365 4.41 6.75 -19.89
C LEU A 365 5.82 6.48 -20.42
N ALA A 366 6.21 7.18 -21.48
CA ALA A 366 7.50 7.01 -22.14
C ALA A 366 8.30 8.32 -22.09
N LEU A 367 9.47 8.27 -21.46
CA LEU A 367 10.33 9.43 -21.22
C LEU A 367 11.70 9.22 -21.87
N ASN A 368 12.08 10.10 -22.78
CA ASN A 368 13.44 10.16 -23.30
C ASN A 368 14.31 11.01 -22.37
N ARG A 369 15.44 10.49 -21.89
CA ARG A 369 16.32 11.21 -20.94
C ARG A 369 17.54 11.84 -21.60
N THR A 370 17.64 11.81 -22.92
CA THR A 370 18.82 12.26 -23.65
C THR A 370 18.49 13.31 -24.70
N GLU A 371 19.56 13.91 -25.24
CA GLU A 371 19.50 14.85 -26.36
C GLU A 371 19.36 14.16 -27.73
N GLU A 372 19.31 12.83 -27.74
CA GLU A 372 19.23 12.04 -28.97
C GLU A 372 17.78 11.64 -29.24
N ARG A 373 17.42 11.56 -30.52
CA ARG A 373 16.14 10.97 -30.92
C ARG A 373 16.19 9.46 -30.75
N ILE A 374 15.17 8.89 -30.09
CA ILE A 374 15.07 7.46 -29.81
C ILE A 374 13.85 6.86 -30.49
N THR A 375 13.98 5.65 -31.03
CA THR A 375 12.87 4.88 -31.61
C THR A 375 12.75 3.54 -30.88
N LEU A 376 11.59 3.29 -30.29
CA LEU A 376 11.27 2.05 -29.58
C LEU A 376 10.36 1.18 -30.45
N LEU A 377 10.70 -0.10 -30.59
CA LEU A 377 9.83 -1.06 -31.28
C LEU A 377 8.79 -1.60 -30.32
N THR A 378 7.51 -1.31 -30.55
CA THR A 378 6.45 -1.61 -29.57
C THR A 378 6.17 -3.08 -29.39
N ARG A 379 6.58 -3.93 -30.34
CA ARG A 379 6.56 -5.40 -30.16
C ARG A 379 7.31 -5.85 -28.92
N GLN A 380 8.37 -5.14 -28.51
CA GLN A 380 9.15 -5.43 -27.32
C GLN A 380 8.43 -5.00 -26.03
N LEU A 381 7.41 -4.15 -26.15
CA LEU A 381 6.60 -3.65 -25.03
C LEU A 381 5.35 -4.49 -24.82
N LYS A 382 4.88 -5.23 -25.84
CA LYS A 382 3.61 -5.99 -25.79
C LYS A 382 3.59 -7.11 -24.75
N GLU A 383 4.73 -7.70 -24.42
CA GLU A 383 4.82 -8.69 -23.32
C GLU A 383 4.51 -8.05 -21.96
N ASN A 384 4.87 -6.79 -21.78
CA ASN A 384 4.72 -6.02 -20.54
C ASN A 384 3.68 -4.89 -20.64
N PHE A 385 2.88 -4.86 -21.71
CA PHE A 385 1.78 -3.89 -21.94
C PHE A 385 0.80 -4.48 -22.99
N PRO A 386 0.09 -5.57 -22.64
CA PRO A 386 -0.52 -6.46 -23.62
C PRO A 386 -1.86 -5.99 -24.20
N TYR A 387 -2.50 -4.99 -23.60
CA TYR A 387 -3.81 -4.49 -24.03
C TYR A 387 -3.73 -3.51 -25.22
N SER A 388 -2.56 -3.44 -25.86
CA SER A 388 -2.14 -2.18 -26.42
C SER A 388 -2.29 -1.95 -27.91
N SER A 389 -2.97 -0.85 -28.23
CA SER A 389 -3.09 -0.29 -29.58
C SER A 389 -1.92 0.64 -29.88
N LEU A 390 -0.73 0.32 -29.37
CA LEU A 390 0.46 1.11 -29.62
C LEU A 390 0.81 1.09 -31.11
N PRO A 391 1.33 2.21 -31.65
CA PRO A 391 1.87 2.23 -33.01
C PRO A 391 3.02 1.20 -33.15
N PRO A 392 3.39 0.75 -34.36
CA PRO A 392 4.49 -0.21 -34.52
C PRO A 392 5.84 0.24 -33.93
N GLN A 393 6.04 1.56 -33.86
CA GLN A 393 7.19 2.20 -33.25
C GLN A 393 6.75 3.47 -32.53
N ILE A 394 7.39 3.76 -31.38
CA ILE A 394 7.26 5.03 -30.67
C ILE A 394 8.54 5.80 -30.93
N VAL A 395 8.41 7.00 -31.48
CA VAL A 395 9.54 7.90 -31.73
C VAL A 395 9.51 8.99 -30.68
N LEU A 396 10.56 9.05 -29.85
CA LEU A 396 10.72 10.08 -28.83
C LEU A 396 11.79 11.07 -29.30
N GLU A 397 11.41 12.33 -29.44
CA GLU A 397 12.36 13.42 -29.68
C GLU A 397 13.24 13.67 -28.43
N PRO A 398 14.34 14.45 -28.54
CA PRO A 398 15.18 14.80 -27.40
C PRO A 398 14.38 15.32 -26.21
N TYR A 399 14.56 14.69 -25.04
CA TYR A 399 13.81 14.99 -23.80
C TYR A 399 12.28 14.92 -23.93
N ASP A 400 11.75 14.18 -24.90
CA ASP A 400 10.31 14.08 -25.11
C ASP A 400 9.60 13.27 -24.01
N PHE A 401 8.31 13.55 -23.86
CA PHE A 401 7.37 12.85 -22.99
C PHE A 401 6.13 12.49 -23.78
N GLN A 402 5.90 11.20 -23.97
CA GLN A 402 4.69 10.67 -24.60
C GLN A 402 3.97 9.71 -23.66
N PHE A 403 2.66 9.61 -23.84
CA PHE A 403 1.86 8.64 -23.13
C PHE A 403 0.83 8.00 -24.06
N PHE A 404 0.39 6.80 -23.70
CA PHE A 404 -0.66 6.07 -24.40
C PHE A 404 -1.62 5.52 -23.36
N VAL A 405 -2.89 5.94 -23.41
CA VAL A 405 -3.92 5.52 -22.46
C VAL A 405 -4.85 4.50 -23.12
N GLU A 406 -5.16 3.46 -22.38
CA GLU A 406 -5.99 2.36 -22.82
C GLU A 406 -7.03 2.03 -21.77
N THR A 407 -8.18 1.56 -22.26
CA THR A 407 -9.22 1.03 -21.40
C THR A 407 -8.89 -0.43 -21.16
N ILE A 408 -8.60 -0.78 -19.90
CA ILE A 408 -8.48 -2.19 -19.53
C ILE A 408 -9.90 -2.70 -19.33
N PRO A 409 -10.24 -3.93 -19.78
CA PRO A 409 -11.52 -4.54 -19.45
C PRO A 409 -11.79 -4.37 -17.95
N ASP A 410 -12.83 -3.60 -17.60
CA ASP A 410 -13.27 -3.51 -16.21
C ASP A 410 -13.54 -4.95 -15.79
N VAL A 411 -12.97 -5.35 -14.66
CA VAL A 411 -13.23 -6.65 -14.05
C VAL A 411 -14.66 -6.56 -13.53
N GLY A 412 -15.60 -6.73 -14.46
CA GLY A 412 -16.88 -6.03 -14.45
C GLY A 412 -17.68 -6.21 -13.19
N ASP A 413 -18.45 -5.18 -12.82
CA ASP A 413 -19.68 -5.21 -12.01
C ASP A 413 -19.82 -6.32 -10.93
N LEU A 414 -18.76 -6.63 -10.22
CA LEU A 414 -18.80 -7.39 -8.97
C LEU A 414 -18.54 -6.39 -7.84
N PRO A 415 -19.54 -5.54 -7.48
CA PRO A 415 -19.32 -4.46 -6.52
C PRO A 415 -18.97 -4.98 -5.12
N VAL A 416 -19.28 -6.24 -4.83
CA VAL A 416 -19.11 -6.86 -3.51
C VAL A 416 -18.87 -8.36 -3.63
N ASN A 417 -17.86 -8.84 -2.92
CA ASN A 417 -17.48 -10.22 -2.72
C ASN A 417 -18.27 -10.81 -1.56
N THR A 418 -18.80 -12.02 -1.72
CA THR A 418 -19.39 -12.76 -0.61
C THR A 418 -18.29 -13.55 0.09
N SER A 419 -18.03 -13.21 1.35
CA SER A 419 -16.88 -13.73 2.11
C SER A 419 -17.30 -14.13 3.53
N TYR A 420 -16.83 -15.29 3.98
CA TYR A 420 -16.93 -15.68 5.38
C TYR A 420 -15.71 -15.16 6.13
N CYS A 421 -15.88 -14.07 6.89
CA CYS A 421 -14.82 -13.45 7.66
C CYS A 421 -14.77 -13.98 9.09
N ILE A 422 -13.56 -14.19 9.62
CA ILE A 422 -13.37 -14.58 11.03
C ILE A 422 -13.21 -13.31 11.89
N GLU A 423 -14.21 -13.03 12.74
CA GLU A 423 -14.28 -11.84 13.59
C GLU A 423 -13.36 -11.91 14.81
N THR A 424 -13.12 -10.75 15.42
CA THR A 424 -12.41 -10.64 16.72
C THR A 424 -13.25 -11.29 17.83
N GLY A 425 -13.02 -12.59 18.06
CA GLY A 425 -13.86 -13.45 18.90
C GLY A 425 -13.95 -14.90 18.43
N GLY A 426 -13.55 -15.18 17.19
CA GLY A 426 -13.55 -16.55 16.63
C GLY A 426 -14.87 -16.95 15.96
N GLU A 427 -15.81 -16.02 15.81
CA GLU A 427 -17.04 -16.23 15.06
C GLU A 427 -16.80 -16.04 13.57
N MET A 428 -17.43 -16.87 12.75
CA MET A 428 -17.37 -16.75 11.29
C MET A 428 -18.65 -16.11 10.76
N VAL A 429 -18.54 -14.94 10.15
CA VAL A 429 -19.67 -14.11 9.71
C VAL A 429 -19.64 -13.92 8.21
N LEU A 430 -20.77 -14.13 7.55
CA LEU A 430 -20.93 -13.83 6.13
C LEU A 430 -21.00 -12.31 5.92
N ARG A 431 -20.08 -11.77 5.13
CA ARG A 431 -20.01 -10.35 4.78
C ARG A 431 -20.01 -10.15 3.27
N GLN A 432 -20.44 -8.95 2.88
CA GLN A 432 -20.24 -8.42 1.54
C GLN A 432 -19.05 -7.46 1.60
N VAL A 433 -17.93 -7.83 0.96
CA VAL A 433 -16.66 -7.09 1.00
C VAL A 433 -16.37 -6.51 -0.39
N PRO A 434 -16.19 -5.19 -0.58
CA PRO A 434 -15.91 -4.63 -1.90
C PRO A 434 -14.65 -5.22 -2.53
N ILE A 435 -14.73 -5.67 -3.79
CA ILE A 435 -13.55 -6.14 -4.52
C ILE A 435 -12.72 -4.91 -4.93
N ARG A 436 -11.44 -4.90 -4.57
CA ARG A 436 -10.51 -3.84 -4.96
C ARG A 436 -10.15 -3.93 -6.43
N ALA A 437 -9.66 -2.83 -7.01
CA ALA A 437 -9.09 -2.86 -8.36
C ALA A 437 -7.82 -3.72 -8.40
N LEU A 438 -7.64 -4.49 -9.47
CA LEU A 438 -6.42 -5.28 -9.69
C LEU A 438 -5.21 -4.36 -9.88
N GLY A 439 -4.15 -4.67 -9.16
CA GLY A 439 -2.84 -4.09 -9.37
C GLY A 439 -2.03 -4.81 -10.46
N TRP A 440 -0.81 -4.34 -10.70
CA TRP A 440 0.14 -5.00 -11.59
C TRP A 440 0.70 -6.27 -10.93
N GLY A 441 0.83 -7.34 -11.71
CA GLY A 441 1.15 -8.69 -11.25
C GLY A 441 0.06 -9.35 -10.42
N GLU A 442 -1.21 -8.99 -10.60
CA GLU A 442 -2.33 -9.52 -9.83
C GLU A 442 -3.45 -10.12 -10.67
N ALA A 443 -4.09 -11.13 -10.11
CA ALA A 443 -5.23 -11.83 -10.69
C ALA A 443 -6.43 -11.79 -9.74
N LEU A 444 -7.61 -11.56 -10.31
CA LEU A 444 -8.88 -11.88 -9.69
C LEU A 444 -9.24 -13.32 -10.05
N VAL A 445 -9.46 -14.13 -9.03
CA VAL A 445 -9.77 -15.55 -9.18
C VAL A 445 -11.13 -15.83 -8.55
N GLU A 446 -12.02 -16.50 -9.28
CA GLU A 446 -13.25 -17.10 -8.74
C GLU A 446 -12.88 -18.43 -8.08
N ILE A 447 -13.12 -18.56 -6.79
CA ILE A 447 -12.81 -19.79 -6.05
C ILE A 447 -13.79 -20.89 -6.47
N LEU A 448 -13.27 -22.08 -6.75
CA LEU A 448 -14.06 -23.25 -7.13
C LEU A 448 -14.14 -24.26 -5.98
N ALA A 449 -13.02 -24.50 -5.30
CA ALA A 449 -12.96 -25.38 -4.14
C ALA A 449 -11.91 -24.87 -3.16
N CYS A 450 -12.19 -24.97 -1.86
CA CYS A 450 -11.22 -24.65 -0.81
C CYS A 450 -11.21 -25.72 0.28
N GLY A 451 -10.06 -26.31 0.55
CA GLY A 451 -9.80 -27.10 1.75
C GLY A 451 -9.80 -26.22 3.00
N ILE A 452 -10.28 -26.78 4.12
CA ILE A 452 -10.10 -26.16 5.44
C ILE A 452 -8.88 -26.81 6.10
N CYS A 453 -7.87 -25.99 6.37
CA CYS A 453 -6.62 -26.41 6.99
C CYS A 453 -6.79 -26.58 8.51
N GLY A 454 -5.91 -27.37 9.11
CA GLY A 454 -5.85 -27.52 10.57
C GLY A 454 -5.61 -26.18 11.30
N SER A 455 -4.83 -25.27 10.69
CA SER A 455 -4.60 -23.92 11.19
C SER A 455 -5.88 -23.08 11.21
N ASP A 456 -6.71 -23.15 10.16
CA ASP A 456 -7.98 -22.40 10.08
C ASP A 456 -8.91 -22.74 11.26
N TYR A 457 -9.03 -24.05 11.58
CA TYR A 457 -9.82 -24.49 12.74
C TYR A 457 -9.25 -23.99 14.08
N ARG A 458 -7.92 -23.92 14.20
CA ARG A 458 -7.25 -23.44 15.43
C ARG A 458 -7.41 -21.93 15.58
N GLU A 459 -7.29 -21.19 14.49
CA GLU A 459 -7.48 -19.74 14.46
C GLU A 459 -8.89 -19.33 14.85
N MET A 460 -9.90 -20.06 14.37
CA MET A 460 -11.28 -19.91 14.79
C MET A 460 -11.44 -20.11 16.31
N ARG A 461 -10.85 -21.17 16.87
CA ARG A 461 -11.05 -21.54 18.29
C ARG A 461 -10.25 -20.72 19.29
N HIS A 462 -9.04 -20.30 18.94
CA HIS A 462 -8.07 -19.76 19.90
C HIS A 462 -7.70 -18.29 19.67
N GLY A 463 -8.24 -17.65 18.62
CA GLY A 463 -8.22 -16.18 18.51
C GLY A 463 -6.89 -15.54 18.11
N ARG A 464 -5.79 -16.31 18.06
CA ARG A 464 -4.44 -15.85 17.79
C ARG A 464 -3.79 -16.92 16.96
N PHE A 465 -3.12 -16.60 15.85
CA PHE A 465 -1.81 -17.20 15.61
C PHE A 465 -1.02 -16.55 14.45
N TYR A 466 -1.62 -15.96 13.40
CA TYR A 466 -0.79 -15.42 12.29
C TYR A 466 -1.31 -14.16 11.56
N TRP A 467 -2.62 -13.85 11.55
CA TRP A 467 -3.19 -12.82 10.67
C TRP A 467 -3.88 -11.65 11.40
N LYS A 468 -3.95 -10.48 10.75
CA LYS A 468 -4.70 -9.31 11.26
C LYS A 468 -6.20 -9.52 11.02
N ARG A 469 -7.03 -9.29 12.04
CA ARG A 469 -8.50 -9.42 11.94
C ARG A 469 -9.19 -8.12 11.47
N PRO A 470 -10.34 -8.22 10.77
CA PRO A 470 -10.99 -9.43 10.26
C PRO A 470 -10.21 -10.05 9.08
N ASP A 471 -10.19 -11.38 9.01
CA ASP A 471 -9.48 -12.14 7.97
C ASP A 471 -10.48 -12.93 7.10
N GLU A 472 -10.21 -12.97 5.80
CA GLU A 472 -10.99 -13.65 4.77
C GLU A 472 -10.43 -15.06 4.44
N GLY A 473 -9.25 -15.43 4.97
CA GLY A 473 -8.74 -16.80 5.21
C GLY A 473 -8.76 -17.83 4.06
N GLY A 474 -8.21 -19.01 4.33
CA GLY A 474 -8.22 -20.15 3.41
C GLY A 474 -7.14 -20.08 2.33
N HIS A 475 -6.15 -20.97 2.42
CA HIS A 475 -4.99 -21.02 1.52
C HIS A 475 -4.89 -22.31 0.69
N GLU A 476 -5.84 -23.22 0.83
CA GLU A 476 -5.84 -24.53 0.15
C GLU A 476 -6.91 -24.57 -0.94
N TRP A 477 -6.80 -23.74 -1.98
CA TRP A 477 -7.88 -23.61 -2.95
C TRP A 477 -7.45 -23.72 -4.41
N THR A 478 -8.44 -24.06 -5.23
CA THR A 478 -8.42 -23.94 -6.69
C THR A 478 -9.46 -22.94 -7.14
N GLY A 479 -9.21 -22.31 -8.28
CA GLY A 479 -10.08 -21.29 -8.82
C GLY A 479 -9.91 -21.08 -10.31
N ARG A 480 -10.78 -20.22 -10.87
CA ARG A 480 -10.73 -19.81 -12.27
C ARG A 480 -10.31 -18.34 -12.36
N ILE A 481 -9.34 -18.04 -13.21
CA ILE A 481 -8.93 -16.65 -13.45
C ILE A 481 -10.08 -15.90 -14.13
N VAL A 482 -10.60 -14.87 -13.44
CA VAL A 482 -11.64 -13.97 -13.97
C VAL A 482 -10.99 -12.82 -14.73
N ALA A 483 -9.91 -12.28 -14.18
CA ALA A 483 -9.06 -11.28 -14.79
C ALA A 483 -7.66 -11.34 -14.18
N LEU A 484 -6.67 -10.86 -14.92
CA LEU A 484 -5.32 -10.68 -14.42
C LEU A 484 -4.65 -9.50 -15.13
N LEU A 485 -3.74 -8.84 -14.43
CA LEU A 485 -3.04 -7.66 -14.92
C LEU A 485 -1.56 -7.73 -14.55
N PRO A 486 -0.63 -7.73 -15.51
CA PRO A 486 -0.87 -8.13 -16.90
C PRO A 486 -1.18 -9.64 -16.96
N PRO A 487 -1.68 -10.15 -18.09
CA PRO A 487 -1.39 -11.51 -18.51
C PRO A 487 0.09 -11.83 -18.32
N GLU A 488 0.41 -12.94 -17.67
CA GLU A 488 1.77 -13.29 -17.28
C GLU A 488 2.06 -14.74 -17.67
N ASN A 489 3.26 -15.00 -18.22
CA ASN A 489 3.88 -16.32 -18.43
C ASN A 489 2.93 -17.54 -18.46
N GLY A 490 2.06 -17.60 -19.47
CA GLY A 490 1.21 -18.77 -19.72
C GLY A 490 -0.11 -18.82 -18.96
N LEU A 491 -0.45 -17.79 -18.16
CA LEU A 491 -1.76 -17.63 -17.52
C LEU A 491 -2.65 -16.69 -18.31
N SER A 492 -3.92 -17.08 -18.46
CA SER A 492 -4.96 -16.37 -19.18
C SER A 492 -6.28 -16.41 -18.43
N ARG A 493 -7.17 -15.46 -18.76
CA ARG A 493 -8.55 -15.50 -18.28
C ARG A 493 -9.21 -16.82 -18.68
N GLY A 494 -9.86 -17.46 -17.71
CA GLY A 494 -10.55 -18.73 -17.89
C GLY A 494 -9.75 -19.94 -17.43
N ASP A 495 -8.42 -19.81 -17.28
CA ASP A 495 -7.55 -20.87 -16.79
C ASP A 495 -7.94 -21.29 -15.37
N ILE A 496 -7.79 -22.59 -15.11
CA ILE A 496 -7.96 -23.16 -13.78
C ILE A 496 -6.61 -23.18 -13.10
N VAL A 497 -6.56 -22.70 -11.87
CA VAL A 497 -5.32 -22.52 -11.11
C VAL A 497 -5.47 -23.06 -9.69
N ALA A 498 -4.35 -23.50 -9.12
CA ALA A 498 -4.21 -23.76 -7.68
C ALA A 498 -3.38 -22.66 -7.03
N LEU A 499 -3.71 -22.30 -5.79
CA LEU A 499 -2.89 -21.38 -5.00
C LEU A 499 -1.59 -22.08 -4.57
N ARG A 500 -0.46 -21.43 -4.87
CA ARG A 500 0.87 -21.82 -4.43
C ARG A 500 1.48 -20.69 -3.63
N LEU A 501 1.48 -20.82 -2.30
CA LEU A 501 2.03 -19.80 -1.41
C LEU A 501 3.57 -19.69 -1.53
N PRO A 502 4.13 -18.46 -1.51
CA PRO A 502 5.57 -18.27 -1.47
C PRO A 502 6.13 -18.53 -0.06
N ARG A 503 7.38 -18.97 0.03
CA ARG A 503 8.08 -19.15 1.33
C ARG A 503 8.29 -17.85 2.10
N GLN A 504 8.36 -16.71 1.41
CA GLN A 504 8.50 -15.38 2.00
C GLN A 504 7.44 -14.43 1.45
N GLY A 505 6.84 -13.63 2.33
CA GLY A 505 5.77 -12.67 1.99
C GLY A 505 4.36 -13.25 2.07
N ASN A 506 3.37 -12.41 1.76
CA ASN A 506 1.97 -12.83 1.62
C ASN A 506 1.57 -12.69 0.14
N GLY A 507 1.26 -13.81 -0.52
CA GLY A 507 0.81 -13.86 -1.91
C GLY A 507 -0.67 -13.54 -2.10
N MET A 508 -1.45 -13.58 -1.01
CA MET A 508 -2.86 -13.21 -0.99
C MET A 508 -3.01 -11.73 -0.68
N VAL A 509 -3.63 -10.99 -1.60
CA VAL A 509 -3.73 -9.54 -1.55
C VAL A 509 -5.08 -9.11 -0.97
N GLN A 510 -6.16 -9.78 -1.36
CA GLN A 510 -7.49 -9.62 -0.79
C GLN A 510 -8.24 -10.95 -0.88
N GLY A 511 -9.05 -11.27 0.13
CA GLY A 511 -9.81 -12.51 0.16
C GLY A 511 -8.93 -13.74 0.40
N GLY A 512 -9.53 -14.89 0.11
CA GLY A 512 -8.91 -16.20 0.15
C GLY A 512 -9.97 -17.26 -0.16
N GLY A 513 -9.71 -18.51 0.19
CA GLY A 513 -10.60 -19.62 -0.15
C GLY A 513 -11.94 -19.62 0.60
N PHE A 514 -12.14 -18.77 1.62
CA PHE A 514 -13.45 -18.54 2.26
C PHE A 514 -14.23 -17.37 1.65
N SER A 515 -13.73 -16.84 0.54
CA SER A 515 -14.37 -15.82 -0.28
C SER A 515 -14.76 -16.39 -1.64
N ARG A 516 -15.83 -15.87 -2.26
CA ARG A 516 -16.19 -16.25 -3.63
C ARG A 516 -15.11 -15.84 -4.63
N TYR A 517 -14.48 -14.69 -4.41
CA TYR A 517 -13.35 -14.21 -5.20
C TYR A 517 -12.14 -13.94 -4.31
N ALA A 518 -10.94 -14.12 -4.86
CA ALA A 518 -9.69 -13.70 -4.24
C ALA A 518 -8.86 -12.87 -5.22
N VAL A 519 -8.17 -11.85 -4.71
CA VAL A 519 -7.12 -11.13 -5.44
C VAL A 519 -5.78 -11.64 -4.95
N VAL A 520 -4.99 -12.17 -5.87
CA VAL A 520 -3.69 -12.80 -5.56
C VAL A 520 -2.62 -12.32 -6.51
N LYS A 521 -1.36 -12.38 -6.07
CA LYS A 521 -0.23 -12.18 -6.97
C LYS A 521 -0.17 -13.33 -7.99
N ASN A 522 -0.02 -12.99 -9.26
CA ASN A 522 0.08 -13.95 -10.36
C ASN A 522 1.16 -15.01 -10.13
N THR A 523 2.28 -14.63 -9.51
CA THR A 523 3.40 -15.52 -9.17
C THR A 523 3.03 -16.63 -8.17
N CYS A 524 1.89 -16.48 -7.49
CA CYS A 524 1.33 -17.44 -6.55
C CYS A 524 0.30 -18.38 -7.21
N LEU A 525 0.06 -18.25 -8.52
CA LEU A 525 -0.85 -19.11 -9.26
C LEU A 525 -0.08 -20.21 -9.96
N PHE A 526 -0.53 -21.45 -9.76
CA PHE A 526 -0.05 -22.61 -10.49
C PHE A 526 -1.12 -23.05 -11.49
N ALA A 527 -0.80 -23.05 -12.78
CA ALA A 527 -1.72 -23.50 -13.83
C ALA A 527 -2.03 -25.00 -13.69
N LEU A 528 -3.31 -25.34 -13.70
CA LEU A 528 -3.80 -26.71 -13.77
C LEU A 528 -4.16 -27.06 -15.22
N GLU A 529 -4.10 -28.33 -15.56
CA GLU A 529 -4.52 -28.78 -16.88
C GLU A 529 -6.06 -28.81 -16.98
N PRO A 530 -6.63 -28.69 -18.19
CA PRO A 530 -8.09 -28.72 -18.39
C PRO A 530 -8.79 -29.97 -17.83
N GLN A 531 -8.10 -31.11 -17.75
CA GLN A 531 -8.64 -32.37 -17.21
C GLN A 531 -8.53 -32.51 -15.68
N ASP A 532 -7.82 -31.61 -14.99
CA ASP A 532 -7.64 -31.69 -13.55
C ASP A 532 -8.97 -31.36 -12.84
N ASP A 533 -9.37 -32.21 -11.87
CA ASP A 533 -10.56 -31.96 -11.06
C ASP A 533 -10.27 -30.88 -10.01
N PRO A 534 -10.93 -29.70 -10.06
CA PRO A 534 -10.65 -28.60 -9.13
C PRO A 534 -10.79 -29.00 -7.66
N ILE A 535 -11.72 -29.91 -7.34
CA ILE A 535 -11.97 -30.35 -5.96
C ILE A 535 -10.79 -31.19 -5.45
N CYS A 536 -10.32 -32.14 -6.26
CA CYS A 536 -9.13 -32.93 -5.89
C CYS A 536 -7.86 -32.07 -5.90
N SER A 537 -7.73 -31.14 -6.86
CA SER A 537 -6.54 -30.28 -6.96
C SER A 537 -6.41 -29.25 -5.83
N ALA A 538 -7.48 -28.97 -5.06
CA ALA A 538 -7.37 -28.22 -3.80
C ALA A 538 -6.52 -28.96 -2.74
N MET A 539 -6.23 -30.25 -2.95
CA MET A 539 -5.31 -31.05 -2.15
C MET A 539 -3.84 -30.88 -2.53
N THR A 540 -3.52 -30.11 -3.57
CA THR A 540 -2.14 -29.97 -4.06
C THR A 540 -1.23 -29.37 -2.99
N GLU A 541 -1.66 -28.31 -2.32
CA GLU A 541 -0.93 -27.68 -1.20
C GLU A 541 -0.64 -28.68 -0.06
N PRO A 542 -1.65 -29.33 0.56
CA PRO A 542 -1.36 -30.20 1.69
C PRO A 542 -0.59 -31.46 1.30
N LEU A 543 -0.72 -31.92 0.05
CA LEU A 543 0.10 -33.01 -0.48
C LEU A 543 1.55 -32.58 -0.70
N ALA A 544 1.79 -31.36 -1.19
CA ALA A 544 3.13 -30.79 -1.34
C ALA A 544 3.85 -30.68 0.00
N VAL A 545 3.14 -30.28 1.07
CA VAL A 545 3.67 -30.29 2.44
C VAL A 545 4.10 -31.69 2.87
N ALA A 546 3.29 -32.73 2.59
CA ALA A 546 3.62 -34.12 2.90
C ALA A 546 4.84 -34.62 2.09
N ILE A 547 4.92 -34.31 0.80
CA ILE A 547 6.07 -34.63 -0.07
C ILE A 547 7.34 -33.97 0.47
N HIS A 548 7.26 -32.68 0.80
CA HIS A 548 8.40 -31.95 1.35
C HIS A 548 8.91 -32.57 2.65
N GLY A 549 8.00 -32.92 3.56
CA GLY A 549 8.35 -33.63 4.79
C GLY A 549 8.99 -35.00 4.54
N ALA A 550 8.46 -35.78 3.60
CA ALA A 550 9.04 -37.09 3.24
C ALA A 550 10.46 -36.96 2.65
N ASN A 551 10.72 -35.90 1.88
CA ASN A 551 12.04 -35.61 1.32
C ASN A 551 13.09 -35.24 2.38
N MET A 552 12.68 -34.81 3.59
CA MET A 552 13.60 -34.54 4.70
C MET A 552 14.00 -35.78 5.51
N ILE A 553 13.39 -36.94 5.25
CA ILE A 553 13.68 -38.15 6.01
C ILE A 553 14.96 -38.78 5.48
N ASP A 554 15.94 -38.92 6.38
CA ASP A 554 17.27 -39.47 6.08
C ASP A 554 17.46 -40.92 6.56
N LYS A 555 16.46 -41.50 7.23
CA LYS A 555 16.48 -42.88 7.74
C LYS A 555 15.54 -43.78 6.96
N GLU A 556 16.02 -44.99 6.67
CA GLU A 556 15.20 -46.14 6.30
C GLU A 556 14.83 -46.93 7.57
N GLY A 557 13.76 -47.73 7.52
CA GLY A 557 13.37 -48.63 8.61
C GLY A 557 11.97 -48.35 9.17
N GLU A 558 11.85 -48.29 10.49
CA GLU A 558 10.59 -48.15 11.22
C GLU A 558 10.19 -46.67 11.35
N ILE A 559 9.11 -46.28 10.67
CA ILE A 559 8.60 -44.91 10.65
C ILE A 559 7.22 -44.84 11.32
N ALA A 560 7.09 -44.04 12.37
CA ALA A 560 5.80 -43.70 12.96
C ALA A 560 5.27 -42.37 12.40
N VAL A 561 4.07 -42.40 11.82
CA VAL A 561 3.32 -41.19 11.43
C VAL A 561 2.26 -40.94 12.48
N VAL A 562 2.35 -39.83 13.21
CA VAL A 562 1.47 -39.54 14.34
C VAL A 562 0.44 -38.49 13.95
N GLY A 563 -0.84 -38.87 13.98
CA GLY A 563 -1.95 -37.95 13.75
C GLY A 563 -3.22 -38.64 13.29
N SER A 564 -4.32 -37.89 13.26
CA SER A 564 -5.62 -38.38 12.80
C SER A 564 -6.31 -37.45 11.80
N GLY A 565 -5.54 -36.51 11.24
CA GLY A 565 -6.01 -35.52 10.27
C GLY A 565 -5.46 -35.79 8.87
N THR A 566 -5.82 -34.92 7.92
CA THR A 566 -5.42 -35.00 6.52
C THR A 566 -3.92 -35.20 6.33
N LEU A 567 -3.09 -34.41 7.02
CA LEU A 567 -1.64 -34.46 6.82
C LEU A 567 -1.03 -35.82 7.17
N ALA A 568 -1.52 -36.49 8.23
CA ALA A 568 -1.04 -37.82 8.61
C ALA A 568 -1.40 -38.88 7.56
N LEU A 569 -2.61 -38.81 7.00
CA LEU A 569 -3.08 -39.72 5.94
C LEU A 569 -2.42 -39.42 4.59
N LEU A 570 -2.04 -38.18 4.30
CA LEU A 570 -1.23 -37.87 3.13
C LEU A 570 0.21 -38.35 3.33
N MET A 571 0.79 -38.12 4.50
CA MET A 571 2.17 -38.53 4.81
C MET A 571 2.34 -40.05 4.69
N GLU A 572 1.43 -40.86 5.25
CA GLU A 572 1.53 -42.33 5.12
C GLU A 572 1.50 -42.80 3.65
N ARG A 573 0.65 -42.19 2.81
CA ARG A 573 0.57 -42.49 1.38
C ARG A 573 1.82 -42.07 0.61
N VAL A 574 2.32 -40.86 0.89
CA VAL A 574 3.54 -40.34 0.29
C VAL A 574 4.73 -41.23 0.65
N LEU A 575 4.85 -41.65 1.91
CA LEU A 575 5.89 -42.59 2.33
C LEU A 575 5.74 -43.94 1.63
N GLY A 576 4.54 -44.48 1.50
CA GLY A 576 4.31 -45.72 0.76
C GLY A 576 4.79 -45.66 -0.70
N LEU A 577 4.65 -44.49 -1.32
CA LEU A 577 5.08 -44.27 -2.71
C LEU A 577 6.58 -44.00 -2.83
N LEU A 578 7.14 -43.15 -1.96
CA LEU A 578 8.53 -42.67 -2.07
C LEU A 578 9.55 -43.52 -1.29
N ARG A 579 9.08 -44.30 -0.31
CA ARG A 579 9.90 -45.10 0.62
C ARG A 579 9.31 -46.52 0.80
N PRO A 580 9.16 -47.31 -0.29
CA PRO A 580 8.56 -48.64 -0.23
C PRO A 580 9.35 -49.66 0.61
N SER A 581 10.61 -49.36 0.95
CA SER A 581 11.47 -50.15 1.85
C SER A 581 11.19 -49.94 3.34
N CYS A 582 10.47 -48.87 3.72
CA CYS A 582 10.19 -48.54 5.11
C CYS A 582 8.93 -49.24 5.63
N HIS A 583 8.92 -49.52 6.93
CA HIS A 583 7.74 -50.00 7.65
C HIS A 583 7.02 -48.81 8.29
N ILE A 584 5.83 -48.51 7.78
CA ILE A 584 5.08 -47.30 8.15
C ILE A 584 3.99 -47.69 9.15
N THR A 585 4.03 -47.10 10.35
CA THR A 585 3.00 -47.26 11.37
C THR A 585 2.23 -45.96 11.54
N LEU A 586 0.93 -45.96 11.25
CA LEU A 586 0.04 -44.84 11.56
C LEU A 586 -0.38 -44.91 13.03
N VAL A 587 -0.02 -43.89 13.81
CA VAL A 587 -0.38 -43.75 15.22
C VAL A 587 -1.46 -42.67 15.36
N TYR A 588 -2.66 -43.03 15.83
CA TYR A 588 -3.83 -42.16 15.76
C TYR A 588 -4.63 -42.08 17.07
N LYS A 589 -5.37 -40.98 17.26
CA LYS A 589 -6.28 -40.78 18.40
C LYS A 589 -7.70 -41.27 18.14
N TYR A 590 -8.15 -41.25 16.87
CA TYR A 590 -9.54 -41.58 16.51
C TYR A 590 -9.59 -42.77 15.55
N ASP A 591 -10.26 -43.87 15.94
CA ASP A 591 -10.26 -45.14 15.20
C ASP A 591 -10.73 -45.05 13.75
N ARG A 592 -11.63 -44.11 13.43
CA ARG A 592 -12.17 -43.95 12.07
C ARG A 592 -11.11 -43.71 10.99
N VAL A 593 -9.91 -43.25 11.36
CA VAL A 593 -8.88 -43.00 10.34
C VAL A 593 -8.44 -44.27 9.64
N ARG A 594 -8.65 -45.43 10.29
CA ARG A 594 -8.38 -46.76 9.73
C ARG A 594 -9.11 -47.01 8.41
N ASP A 595 -10.30 -46.44 8.24
CA ASP A 595 -11.11 -46.60 7.03
C ASP A 595 -10.49 -45.87 5.82
N TYR A 596 -9.48 -45.01 6.05
CA TYR A 596 -8.82 -44.19 5.05
C TYR A 596 -7.34 -44.54 4.85
N VAL A 597 -6.81 -45.53 5.59
CA VAL A 597 -5.40 -45.92 5.46
C VAL A 597 -5.18 -46.65 4.15
N ALA A 598 -4.15 -46.26 3.40
CA ALA A 598 -3.86 -46.86 2.10
C ALA A 598 -2.47 -47.49 1.97
N ALA A 599 -1.45 -47.00 2.70
CA ALA A 599 -0.08 -47.50 2.57
C ALA A 599 0.58 -47.93 3.90
N ALA A 600 0.11 -47.42 5.06
CA ALA A 600 0.68 -47.81 6.35
C ALA A 600 0.60 -49.34 6.56
N THR A 601 1.73 -49.95 6.92
CA THR A 601 1.84 -51.40 7.18
C THR A 601 1.23 -51.78 8.52
N ARG A 602 1.18 -50.84 9.47
CA ARG A 602 0.59 -51.01 10.80
C ARG A 602 -0.23 -49.79 11.22
N CYS A 603 -1.13 -50.02 12.16
CA CYS A 603 -2.05 -49.02 12.69
C CYS A 603 -2.16 -49.21 14.20
N CYS A 604 -1.97 -48.15 14.98
CA CYS A 604 -1.93 -48.22 16.44
C CYS A 604 -2.63 -47.01 17.10
N PRO A 605 -3.49 -47.21 18.11
CA PRO A 605 -4.09 -46.10 18.85
C PRO A 605 -3.08 -45.42 19.78
N PHE A 606 -3.15 -44.09 19.89
CA PHE A 606 -2.36 -43.28 20.83
C PHE A 606 -2.99 -43.29 22.24
N PRO A 607 -2.23 -43.39 23.35
CA PRO A 607 -0.76 -43.41 23.47
C PRO A 607 -0.16 -44.82 23.41
N ALA A 608 -0.95 -45.84 23.04
CA ALA A 608 -0.53 -47.24 23.03
C ALA A 608 0.44 -47.59 21.89
N ALA A 609 1.23 -46.62 21.41
CA ALA A 609 2.38 -46.89 20.54
C ALA A 609 3.19 -47.99 21.22
N ASP A 610 3.28 -49.12 20.52
CA ASP A 610 3.80 -50.36 21.07
C ASP A 610 5.16 -50.09 21.72
N ARG A 611 5.25 -50.19 23.06
CA ARG A 611 6.50 -49.87 23.78
C ARG A 611 7.64 -50.81 23.39
N GLU A 612 7.33 -51.87 22.64
CA GLU A 612 8.27 -52.82 22.07
C GLU A 612 8.92 -52.33 20.77
N VAL A 613 8.34 -51.36 20.05
CA VAL A 613 8.89 -50.85 18.79
C VAL A 613 9.70 -49.57 19.04
N VAL A 614 10.96 -49.61 18.62
CA VAL A 614 11.87 -48.46 18.65
C VAL A 614 11.95 -47.88 17.25
N TRP A 615 11.59 -46.60 17.08
CA TRP A 615 11.44 -45.97 15.76
C TRP A 615 12.76 -45.40 15.23
N ASP A 616 13.01 -45.59 13.93
CA ASP A 616 14.03 -44.85 13.18
C ASP A 616 13.62 -43.38 13.02
N THR A 617 12.35 -43.17 12.67
CA THR A 617 11.76 -41.86 12.42
C THR A 617 10.38 -41.73 13.06
N VAL A 618 10.12 -40.61 13.73
CA VAL A 618 8.78 -40.21 14.19
C VAL A 618 8.39 -38.91 13.48
N ILE A 619 7.24 -38.91 12.82
CA ILE A 619 6.67 -37.74 12.15
C ILE A 619 5.44 -37.29 12.92
N GLU A 620 5.50 -36.11 13.51
CA GLU A 620 4.38 -35.51 14.23
C GLU A 620 3.56 -34.62 13.29
N CYS A 621 2.33 -35.04 12.99
CA CYS A 621 1.37 -34.31 12.15
C CYS A 621 0.11 -33.83 12.89
N SER A 622 -0.02 -34.05 14.20
CA SER A 622 -1.24 -33.71 14.97
C SER A 622 -1.21 -32.29 15.56
N GLY A 623 -0.02 -31.75 15.82
CA GLY A 623 0.16 -30.47 16.50
C GLY A 623 -0.31 -30.48 17.97
N ALA A 624 -0.40 -31.66 18.59
CA ALA A 624 -0.66 -31.81 20.02
C ALA A 624 0.69 -31.87 20.75
N GLY A 625 1.11 -30.75 21.35
CA GLY A 625 2.43 -30.61 21.97
C GLY A 625 2.67 -31.58 23.13
N GLU A 626 1.59 -32.04 23.77
CA GLU A 626 1.60 -33.07 24.81
C GLU A 626 2.08 -34.44 24.31
N ASN A 627 2.03 -34.70 22.99
CA ASN A 627 2.47 -35.97 22.42
C ASN A 627 4.01 -36.05 22.34
N ILE A 628 4.69 -34.92 22.17
CA ILE A 628 6.15 -34.86 21.99
C ILE A 628 6.92 -35.58 23.10
N PRO A 629 6.70 -35.32 24.40
CA PRO A 629 7.41 -36.03 25.47
C PRO A 629 7.08 -37.52 25.57
N LEU A 630 5.95 -37.96 25.00
CA LEU A 630 5.56 -39.38 24.94
C LEU A 630 6.21 -40.11 23.76
N LEU A 631 6.45 -39.38 22.66
CA LEU A 631 7.03 -39.91 21.43
C LEU A 631 8.56 -39.90 21.47
N GLN A 632 9.19 -38.85 22.01
CA GLN A 632 10.65 -38.71 22.01
C GLN A 632 11.38 -39.95 22.57
N PRO A 633 10.95 -40.55 23.70
CA PRO A 633 11.64 -41.71 24.27
C PRO A 633 11.66 -42.94 23.35
N SER A 634 10.70 -43.04 22.43
CA SER A 634 10.52 -44.19 21.52
C SER A 634 11.45 -44.19 20.30
N LEU A 635 12.21 -43.11 20.07
CA LEU A 635 13.21 -43.04 18.99
C LEU A 635 14.45 -43.87 19.31
N ARG A 636 15.05 -44.57 18.34
CA ARG A 636 16.35 -45.22 18.59
C ARG A 636 17.48 -44.19 18.76
N ARG A 637 18.65 -44.65 19.18
CA ARG A 637 19.88 -43.86 19.11
C ARG A 637 20.16 -43.44 17.65
N GLY A 638 20.39 -42.15 17.43
CA GLY A 638 20.53 -41.54 16.12
C GLY A 638 19.23 -41.37 15.33
N GLY A 639 18.06 -41.54 15.98
CA GLY A 639 16.74 -41.43 15.35
C GLY A 639 16.34 -39.99 15.01
N GLN A 640 15.36 -39.84 14.12
CA GLN A 640 14.87 -38.56 13.61
C GLN A 640 13.44 -38.27 14.08
N MET A 641 13.17 -37.05 14.55
CA MET A 641 11.83 -36.52 14.80
C MET A 641 11.54 -35.39 13.82
N LEU A 642 10.54 -35.55 12.98
CA LEU A 642 10.06 -34.53 12.05
C LEU A 642 8.78 -33.88 12.60
N LEU A 643 8.83 -32.58 12.84
CA LEU A 643 7.72 -31.79 13.40
C LEU A 643 7.00 -31.06 12.27
N MET A 644 5.76 -31.45 11.99
CA MET A 644 4.92 -30.84 10.94
C MET A 644 3.61 -30.24 11.48
N GLY A 645 3.23 -30.59 12.71
CA GLY A 645 2.08 -30.01 13.39
C GLY A 645 2.30 -28.55 13.82
N ILE A 646 1.23 -27.75 13.79
CA ILE A 646 1.20 -26.42 14.39
C ILE A 646 0.74 -26.54 15.85
N TYR A 647 1.64 -26.22 16.79
CA TYR A 647 1.44 -26.44 18.22
C TYR A 647 0.77 -25.24 18.91
N GLY A 648 -0.34 -25.49 19.61
CA GLY A 648 -1.01 -24.46 20.43
C GLY A 648 -0.48 -24.35 21.86
N LEU A 649 0.08 -25.44 22.39
CA LEU A 649 0.78 -25.49 23.67
C LEU A 649 2.26 -25.73 23.41
N MET A 650 3.14 -25.04 24.13
CA MET A 650 4.57 -25.25 24.01
C MET A 650 4.94 -26.68 24.47
N PRO A 651 5.48 -27.53 23.58
CA PRO A 651 5.90 -28.87 23.96
C PRO A 651 7.16 -28.83 24.84
N SER A 652 7.32 -29.82 25.73
CA SER A 652 8.57 -30.04 26.46
C SER A 652 9.43 -31.08 25.75
N LEU A 653 10.73 -30.80 25.59
CA LEU A 653 11.72 -31.72 25.03
C LEU A 653 12.78 -32.08 26.08
N ASN A 654 13.17 -33.35 26.13
CA ASN A 654 14.30 -33.80 26.93
C ASN A 654 15.61 -33.59 26.16
N LEU A 655 16.25 -32.43 26.33
CA LEU A 655 17.47 -32.08 25.61
C LEU A 655 18.68 -32.95 25.99
N SER A 656 18.72 -33.48 27.22
CA SER A 656 19.76 -34.44 27.61
C SER A 656 19.65 -35.71 26.77
N ASP A 657 18.43 -36.20 26.54
CA ASP A 657 18.18 -37.37 25.71
C ASP A 657 18.53 -37.11 24.23
N VAL A 658 18.21 -35.91 23.72
CA VAL A 658 18.64 -35.47 22.37
C VAL A 658 20.16 -35.55 22.22
N MET A 659 20.90 -35.05 23.21
CA MET A 659 22.36 -35.07 23.22
C MET A 659 22.93 -36.49 23.35
N PHE A 660 22.53 -37.24 24.40
CA PHE A 660 23.12 -38.55 24.70
C PHE A 660 22.79 -39.62 23.66
N ARG A 661 21.61 -39.54 23.03
CA ARG A 661 21.19 -40.46 21.97
C ARG A 661 21.39 -39.91 20.57
N GLU A 662 21.98 -38.72 20.43
CA GLU A 662 22.25 -38.06 19.15
C GLU A 662 20.98 -37.96 18.26
N LEU A 663 19.85 -37.60 18.87
CA LEU A 663 18.58 -37.47 18.14
C LEU A 663 18.61 -36.24 17.25
N ARG A 664 17.97 -36.33 16.08
CA ARG A 664 17.75 -35.17 15.18
C ARG A 664 16.31 -34.72 15.28
N ILE A 665 16.08 -33.46 15.65
CA ILE A 665 14.75 -32.85 15.70
C ILE A 665 14.70 -31.74 14.65
N GLN A 666 13.79 -31.86 13.68
CA GLN A 666 13.69 -30.95 12.55
C GLN A 666 12.23 -30.54 12.32
N GLY A 667 12.01 -29.26 12.02
CA GLY A 667 10.69 -28.76 11.59
C GLY A 667 10.55 -28.80 10.08
N SER A 668 9.34 -29.08 9.60
CA SER A 668 8.93 -28.90 8.20
C SER A 668 7.65 -28.04 8.17
N PHE A 669 7.61 -27.05 7.29
CA PHE A 669 6.53 -26.05 7.26
C PHE A 669 5.81 -26.00 5.91
N LEU A 670 6.39 -25.31 4.92
CA LEU A 670 5.85 -25.24 3.56
C LEU A 670 6.53 -26.30 2.69
N TYR A 671 6.71 -26.01 1.41
CA TYR A 671 7.28 -26.86 0.38
C TYR A 671 8.11 -26.02 -0.60
N ASP A 672 8.82 -26.67 -1.52
CA ASP A 672 9.46 -26.04 -2.67
C ASP A 672 8.60 -26.16 -3.94
N GLU A 673 8.90 -25.38 -4.98
CA GLU A 673 8.16 -25.39 -6.26
C GLU A 673 8.10 -26.79 -6.92
N SER A 674 9.19 -27.55 -6.78
CA SER A 674 9.25 -28.94 -7.27
C SER A 674 8.28 -29.86 -6.54
N ASP A 675 8.11 -29.70 -5.22
CA ASP A 675 7.22 -30.53 -4.42
C ASP A 675 5.75 -30.25 -4.78
N PHE A 676 5.40 -28.98 -5.01
CA PHE A 676 4.05 -28.59 -5.44
C PHE A 676 3.72 -29.13 -6.84
N SER A 677 4.68 -29.00 -7.77
CA SER A 677 4.53 -29.54 -9.13
C SER A 677 4.35 -31.06 -9.11
N MET A 678 5.11 -31.76 -8.24
CA MET A 678 5.00 -33.21 -8.04
C MET A 678 3.64 -33.59 -7.43
N ALA A 679 3.16 -32.85 -6.44
CA ALA A 679 1.84 -33.06 -5.84
C ALA A 679 0.72 -32.98 -6.88
N ALA A 680 0.72 -31.91 -7.71
CA ALA A 680 -0.24 -31.75 -8.79
C ALA A 680 -0.18 -32.92 -9.79
N GLN A 681 1.03 -33.37 -10.14
CA GLN A 681 1.22 -34.52 -11.02
C GLN A 681 0.72 -35.84 -10.42
N PHE A 682 0.92 -36.08 -9.12
CA PHE A 682 0.44 -37.29 -8.44
C PHE A 682 -1.08 -37.35 -8.36
N ILE A 683 -1.74 -36.22 -8.10
CA ILE A 683 -3.21 -36.13 -8.14
C ILE A 683 -3.71 -36.38 -9.56
N ARG A 684 -3.15 -35.66 -10.55
CA ARG A 684 -3.53 -35.75 -11.97
C ARG A 684 -3.35 -37.16 -12.56
N SER A 685 -2.24 -37.83 -12.24
CA SER A 685 -1.95 -39.17 -12.78
C SER A 685 -2.72 -40.28 -12.06
N GLY A 686 -3.37 -39.98 -10.92
CA GLY A 686 -4.01 -40.98 -10.06
C GLY A 686 -3.02 -41.78 -9.21
N ALA A 687 -1.72 -41.47 -9.26
CA ALA A 687 -0.72 -42.07 -8.37
C ALA A 687 -1.02 -41.79 -6.88
N MET A 688 -1.69 -40.68 -6.60
CA MET A 688 -2.22 -40.35 -5.28
C MET A 688 -3.74 -40.19 -5.35
N ASN A 689 -4.48 -41.20 -4.88
CA ASN A 689 -5.92 -41.03 -4.69
C ASN A 689 -6.15 -40.14 -3.46
N VAL A 690 -6.67 -38.94 -3.65
CA VAL A 690 -7.05 -38.03 -2.55
C VAL A 690 -8.56 -37.97 -2.32
N LYS A 691 -9.34 -38.53 -3.26
CA LYS A 691 -10.79 -38.33 -3.34
C LYS A 691 -11.53 -38.95 -2.15
N ASP A 692 -11.03 -40.07 -1.65
CA ASP A 692 -11.58 -40.78 -0.49
C ASP A 692 -11.42 -40.01 0.82
N LEU A 693 -10.44 -39.09 0.91
CA LEU A 693 -10.22 -38.25 2.09
C LEU A 693 -11.18 -37.05 2.16
N ILE A 694 -11.84 -36.71 1.05
CA ILE A 694 -12.58 -35.46 0.88
C ILE A 694 -14.03 -35.61 1.37
N GLN A 695 -14.40 -34.73 2.30
CA GLN A 695 -15.75 -34.49 2.76
C GLN A 695 -16.22 -33.14 2.19
N MET A 696 -17.04 -33.17 1.15
CA MET A 696 -17.51 -31.96 0.49
C MET A 696 -18.65 -31.31 1.28
N ILE A 697 -18.58 -29.99 1.44
CA ILE A 697 -19.64 -29.16 2.04
C ILE A 697 -19.87 -27.96 1.11
N PRO A 698 -21.12 -27.63 0.75
CA PRO A 698 -21.40 -26.42 -0.02
C PRO A 698 -20.85 -25.17 0.66
N PHE A 699 -20.31 -24.23 -0.10
CA PHE A 699 -19.78 -22.97 0.43
C PHE A 699 -20.82 -22.20 1.27
N THR A 700 -22.09 -22.28 0.88
CA THR A 700 -23.23 -21.72 1.63
C THR A 700 -23.38 -22.29 3.05
N GLN A 701 -22.71 -23.40 3.38
CA GLN A 701 -22.69 -24.03 4.70
C GLN A 701 -21.32 -23.97 5.37
N ALA A 702 -20.45 -23.03 5.00
CA ALA A 702 -19.10 -22.93 5.57
C ALA A 702 -19.11 -22.87 7.12
N GLN A 703 -20.05 -22.15 7.75
CA GLN A 703 -20.19 -22.12 9.21
C GLN A 703 -20.34 -23.54 9.83
N LYS A 704 -21.12 -24.40 9.17
CA LYS A 704 -21.30 -25.79 9.60
C LYS A 704 -19.99 -26.57 9.49
N ALA A 705 -19.24 -26.38 8.41
CA ALA A 705 -17.94 -27.01 8.19
C ALA A 705 -16.98 -26.74 9.37
N PHE A 706 -16.90 -25.49 9.81
CA PHE A 706 -16.06 -25.10 10.94
C PHE A 706 -16.53 -25.65 12.29
N SER A 707 -17.85 -25.82 12.47
CA SER A 707 -18.46 -26.36 13.69
C SER A 707 -18.32 -27.88 13.84
N MET A 708 -17.94 -28.60 12.78
CA MET A 708 -17.84 -30.06 12.81
C MET A 708 -16.83 -30.54 13.88
N PRO A 709 -17.16 -31.57 14.68
CA PRO A 709 -16.23 -32.14 15.67
C PRO A 709 -14.96 -32.70 15.03
N SER A 710 -13.80 -32.54 15.68
CA SER A 710 -12.51 -33.05 15.16
C SER A 710 -12.51 -34.56 14.93
N ARG A 711 -13.26 -35.31 15.73
CA ARG A 711 -13.46 -36.76 15.61
C ARG A 711 -14.29 -37.18 14.39
N GLU A 712 -14.86 -36.25 13.62
CA GLU A 712 -15.73 -36.51 12.46
C GLU A 712 -15.13 -35.98 11.13
N ARG A 713 -14.02 -35.22 11.18
CA ARG A 713 -13.44 -34.50 10.02
C ARG A 713 -12.16 -35.13 9.48
N ILE A 714 -12.12 -35.65 8.24
CA ILE A 714 -10.85 -35.97 7.57
C ILE A 714 -10.34 -34.71 6.87
N LYS A 715 -10.69 -34.50 5.60
CA LYS A 715 -10.45 -33.26 4.89
C LYS A 715 -11.80 -32.69 4.48
N VAL A 716 -12.12 -31.50 4.99
CA VAL A 716 -13.33 -30.80 4.56
C VAL A 716 -12.95 -29.88 3.41
N ILE A 717 -13.70 -29.95 2.31
CA ILE A 717 -13.59 -29.03 1.18
C ILE A 717 -14.90 -28.27 1.03
N LEU A 718 -14.81 -26.95 1.00
CA LEU A 718 -15.88 -26.05 0.62
C LEU A 718 -15.99 -26.04 -0.91
N ASP A 719 -17.11 -26.53 -1.42
CA ASP A 719 -17.45 -26.50 -2.84
C ASP A 719 -18.17 -25.18 -3.15
N HIS A 720 -17.50 -24.28 -3.88
CA HIS A 720 -18.05 -22.97 -4.24
C HIS A 720 -18.99 -23.04 -5.45
N SER A 721 -19.09 -24.19 -6.12
CA SER A 721 -20.06 -24.39 -7.20
C SER A 721 -21.49 -24.65 -6.69
N ARG A 722 -21.68 -24.82 -5.37
CA ARG A 722 -22.95 -25.27 -4.75
C ARG A 722 -23.42 -24.42 -3.57
#